data_AF-A0A267H9R8-F1
#
_entry.id   AF-A0A267H9R8-F1
#
_cell.length_a   1.000
_cell.length_b   1.000
_cell.length_c   1.000
_cell.angle_alpha   90.00
_cell.angle_beta   90.00
_cell.angle_gamma   90.00
#
_symmetry.space_group_name_H-M   'P 1'
#
loop_
_entity.id
_entity.type
_entity.pdbx_description
1 polymer ?
#
loop_
_entity_poly.entity_id
_entity_poly.type
_entity_poly.pdbx_seq_one_letter_code
_entity_poly.pdbx_strand_id
1 'polypeptide(L)'
;MRERQLSWCQLAVCLATLVSLAECGRASYCSKVENEGPSPPSISNIFQAKIEMKDKVRNKTTEMEMWFESEQQLARLNMLQESTEYDAYYSFKTQEIFIVSKEVPCTVFNMTARNELVVLIGKSVNGKIVPKDTMSMFRLNPEFGIKYVATDTKIRGIAADRWYSCQSWSEMSSELEVNWYFSKPGWSSPSAAPIPLRIEMHGVRTESNITRNFYHVYDFVQFRNYLESPMSVFQTPQGTYCRDRIRTKPLPDLHPIMTFTWEVIAGRAEALDSVFYGRLSYDSSQNMVRYDYREPESMYKGPFYNLGTLTVIHDFNSGVAYYIDGVRGNCTDQAIGSEFIDTNDVDIIDSPGWHLVELRSPKDLFRFDDSYQYEGKGMVRGLPVDIYISLRTMQTKGLVINVTYEYFILDESVTEIAIGKGQVGLGKSVPIELRITSYNADGSEGDPSFSHYERYNFFNFEVSDPDSSTGTDVDQLQPFQFDVGSCYTQEQRLNFVLKFSAINGTMKPKDMNLTELFIRSAVKVLVASDMGLASPIRFQHPQLDYDDKYLYLTVTLLDKPHVYSQFIKVDSSKNPTVLRIDDSAQQNNEESCLESCNTEVSSGCNTVAFCSGPNLPQGRNCLYSALFGYQKNTQGAYTCSVFVRPTNSSSRVSEQSLEEAWFSISSVVNSGQFLVPIVAGQGRSHTFRAMSVERFEIRPDVYNPLRGRHLQQFDAIERLSMRNPKRQVENKVSADDCALACLDETEFKCQSVTYCYDLGVCYLSEDAPDEGKTNTLDRARCNIYIKNELAKYRQLQGTSRIYITGKKPSGVVTKPDQCATLCDQRQQSTESNSNSTDFGCRSFDVCSVEGKQQCYLDSGHLTDDTGITGNRSECTHYSRSFVVDFVRSTTLTDPLFQDLKLFGGLTEDRCARKCTEEFGLDCQGYYFCNATGDCAILTLDAKTPPESGSGTGLKCDYLKRLYNPDGTKYQTTKPQTGEDSRVGLTTGAAAAVFVTTSVIGLVLGIVMLMAVLHSRGNPIWRDTKAFFTRR
;
A
#
# COMPACT_ATOMS: atom_id res chain seq x y z
N MET A 1 4.68 -25.91 -99.38
CA MET A 1 5.04 -24.98 -100.46
C MET A 1 3.77 -24.31 -100.95
N ARG A 2 3.75 -22.97 -100.86
CA ARG A 2 3.02 -21.99 -101.69
C ARG A 2 1.53 -22.25 -101.98
N GLU A 3 0.64 -21.45 -101.37
CA GLU A 3 0.03 -20.25 -102.02
C GLU A 3 -0.87 -20.65 -103.21
N ARG A 4 -2.17 -20.39 -103.24
CA ARG A 4 -2.86 -19.10 -103.05
C ARG A 4 -4.37 -19.38 -102.93
N GLN A 5 -5.07 -18.76 -101.98
CA GLN A 5 -5.54 -17.36 -102.01
C GLN A 5 -6.49 -17.05 -103.17
N LEU A 6 -7.79 -16.94 -102.86
CA LEU A 6 -8.69 -15.85 -103.28
C LEU A 6 -10.11 -16.19 -102.74
N SER A 7 -10.41 -15.88 -101.48
CA SER A 7 -11.83 -15.80 -101.02
C SER A 7 -12.01 -15.20 -99.61
N TRP A 8 -10.94 -15.01 -98.83
CA TRP A 8 -11.07 -14.58 -97.42
C TRP A 8 -10.87 -13.07 -97.18
N CYS A 9 -10.37 -12.32 -98.16
CA CYS A 9 -10.11 -10.88 -98.01
C CYS A 9 -11.35 -9.98 -98.17
N GLN A 10 -12.47 -10.45 -98.71
CA GLN A 10 -13.69 -9.63 -98.83
C GLN A 10 -14.66 -9.79 -97.65
N LEU A 11 -14.56 -10.87 -96.86
CA LEU A 11 -15.35 -11.02 -95.62
C LEU A 11 -14.69 -10.32 -94.42
N ALA A 12 -13.36 -10.24 -94.39
CA ALA A 12 -12.62 -9.60 -93.29
C ALA A 12 -12.73 -8.07 -93.28
N VAL A 13 -12.91 -7.42 -94.44
CA VAL A 13 -13.00 -5.95 -94.54
C VAL A 13 -14.36 -5.43 -94.08
N CYS A 14 -15.46 -6.18 -94.28
CA CYS A 14 -16.79 -5.78 -93.76
C CYS A 14 -16.96 -6.03 -92.25
N LEU A 15 -16.29 -7.05 -91.68
CA LEU A 15 -16.29 -7.29 -90.23
C LEU A 15 -15.36 -6.31 -89.48
N ALA A 16 -14.26 -5.88 -90.10
CA ALA A 16 -13.38 -4.86 -89.50
C ALA A 16 -14.03 -3.46 -89.43
N THR A 17 -14.93 -3.12 -90.36
CA THR A 17 -15.67 -1.84 -90.32
C THR A 17 -16.92 -1.86 -89.44
N LEU A 18 -17.41 -3.04 -89.04
CA LEU A 18 -18.53 -3.17 -88.08
C LEU A 18 -18.05 -3.37 -86.63
N VAL A 19 -16.80 -3.79 -86.41
CA VAL A 19 -16.19 -3.81 -85.07
C VAL A 19 -15.63 -2.42 -84.69
N SER A 20 -15.32 -1.54 -85.65
CA SER A 20 -14.88 -0.16 -85.37
C SER A 20 -16.01 0.84 -85.04
N LEU A 21 -17.25 0.39 -84.89
CA LEU A 21 -18.39 1.23 -84.48
C LEU A 21 -19.15 0.70 -83.24
N ALA A 22 -18.62 -0.36 -82.58
CA ALA A 22 -19.14 -0.88 -81.31
C ALA A 22 -18.25 -0.51 -80.10
N GLU A 23 -17.18 0.26 -80.30
CA GLU A 23 -16.46 0.98 -79.25
C GLU A 23 -16.79 2.48 -79.34
N CYS A 24 -18.08 2.81 -79.26
CA CYS A 24 -18.44 4.06 -78.58
C CYS A 24 -18.08 3.83 -77.12
N GLY A 25 -16.81 4.06 -76.78
CA GLY A 25 -16.33 4.03 -75.41
C GLY A 25 -17.28 4.87 -74.57
N ARG A 26 -17.70 4.34 -73.41
CA ARG A 26 -18.42 5.15 -72.42
C ARG A 26 -17.65 6.46 -72.28
N ALA A 27 -18.29 7.57 -72.63
CA ALA A 27 -17.70 8.88 -72.40
C ALA A 27 -17.40 8.97 -70.90
N SER A 28 -16.12 9.06 -70.55
CA SER A 28 -15.73 9.21 -69.15
C SER A 28 -16.30 10.53 -68.63
N TYR A 29 -16.78 10.53 -67.39
CA TYR A 29 -17.46 11.67 -66.77
C TYR A 29 -16.61 12.93 -66.76
N CYS A 30 -15.29 12.78 -66.58
CA CYS A 30 -14.30 13.85 -66.62
C CYS A 30 -12.99 13.33 -67.24
N SER A 31 -12.05 14.22 -67.56
CA SER A 31 -10.75 13.83 -68.12
C SER A 31 -9.68 13.75 -67.03
N LYS A 32 -8.91 12.65 -66.99
CA LYS A 32 -7.74 12.53 -66.11
C LYS A 32 -6.76 13.68 -66.35
N VAL A 33 -6.16 14.18 -65.28
CA VAL A 33 -5.17 15.26 -65.31
C VAL A 33 -3.81 14.75 -64.86
N GLU A 34 -2.73 15.36 -65.36
CA GLU A 34 -1.38 15.12 -64.84
C GLU A 34 -1.11 15.97 -63.59
N ASN A 35 -0.08 15.62 -62.82
CA ASN A 35 0.35 16.42 -61.67
C ASN A 35 0.96 17.75 -62.16
N GLU A 36 0.30 18.87 -61.88
CA GLU A 36 0.68 20.19 -62.39
C GLU A 36 0.59 21.27 -61.29
N GLY A 37 1.64 22.08 -61.14
CA GLY A 37 1.73 23.17 -60.16
C GLY A 37 2.26 22.75 -58.78
N PRO A 38 2.16 23.61 -57.75
CA PRO A 38 2.61 23.30 -56.40
C PRO A 38 1.84 22.13 -55.78
N SER A 39 2.54 21.30 -55.01
CA SER A 39 1.91 20.24 -54.24
C SER A 39 0.90 20.82 -53.22
N PRO A 40 -0.19 20.10 -52.93
CA PRO A 40 -1.11 20.51 -51.88
C PRO A 40 -0.40 20.64 -50.52
N PRO A 41 -0.90 21.49 -49.61
CA PRO A 41 -0.35 21.62 -48.27
C PRO A 41 -0.41 20.30 -47.50
N SER A 42 0.64 19.99 -46.73
CA SER A 42 0.64 18.84 -45.82
C SER A 42 -0.36 19.06 -44.68
N ILE A 43 -1.18 18.06 -44.40
CA ILE A 43 -2.11 18.06 -43.27
C ILE A 43 -1.50 17.19 -42.17
N SER A 44 -1.67 17.59 -40.91
CA SER A 44 -1.29 16.76 -39.77
C SER A 44 -1.98 15.40 -39.85
N ASN A 45 -1.23 14.35 -39.50
CA ASN A 45 -1.68 12.97 -39.40
C ASN A 45 -2.71 12.70 -38.29
N ILE A 46 -2.97 13.75 -37.51
CA ILE A 46 -3.92 13.82 -36.41
C ILE A 46 -4.77 15.06 -36.65
N PHE A 47 -6.10 14.93 -36.66
CA PHE A 47 -6.97 16.09 -36.71
C PHE A 47 -8.35 15.85 -36.10
N GLN A 48 -9.01 16.94 -35.74
CA GLN A 48 -10.45 16.97 -35.49
C GLN A 48 -11.09 18.18 -36.18
N ALA A 49 -12.30 18.00 -36.70
CA ALA A 49 -13.02 19.06 -37.40
C ALA A 49 -14.53 18.85 -37.37
N LYS A 50 -15.28 19.94 -37.37
CA LYS A 50 -16.71 19.93 -37.72
C LYS A 50 -16.86 20.06 -39.22
N ILE A 51 -17.73 19.25 -39.81
CA ILE A 51 -17.92 19.15 -41.25
C ILE A 51 -19.40 19.37 -41.56
N GLU A 52 -19.70 20.37 -42.37
CA GLU A 52 -21.03 20.58 -42.93
C GLU A 52 -21.07 19.94 -44.32
N MET A 53 -21.75 18.79 -44.45
CA MET A 53 -21.94 18.09 -45.71
C MET A 53 -23.26 18.52 -46.37
N LYS A 54 -23.18 19.02 -47.60
CA LYS A 54 -24.33 19.43 -48.41
C LYS A 54 -24.50 18.48 -49.58
N ASP A 55 -25.56 17.67 -49.55
CA ASP A 55 -26.05 16.95 -50.72
C ASP A 55 -26.89 17.91 -51.57
N LYS A 56 -26.28 18.42 -52.62
CA LYS A 56 -26.89 19.41 -53.53
C LYS A 56 -27.96 18.81 -54.43
N VAL A 57 -27.96 17.50 -54.64
CA VAL A 57 -28.98 16.82 -55.45
C VAL A 57 -30.25 16.62 -54.63
N ARG A 58 -30.11 16.20 -53.36
CA ARG A 58 -31.24 16.00 -52.45
C ARG A 58 -31.63 17.24 -51.65
N ASN A 59 -30.88 18.34 -51.81
CA ASN A 59 -31.03 19.57 -51.04
C ASN A 59 -31.05 19.33 -49.52
N LYS A 60 -30.11 18.49 -49.05
CA LYS A 60 -29.97 18.10 -47.64
C LYS A 60 -28.63 18.56 -47.10
N THR A 61 -28.62 19.05 -45.87
CA THR A 61 -27.40 19.34 -45.11
C THR A 61 -27.31 18.41 -43.92
N THR A 62 -26.12 17.88 -43.66
CA THR A 62 -25.79 17.07 -42.49
C THR A 62 -24.59 17.68 -41.80
N GLU A 63 -24.70 17.88 -40.48
CA GLU A 63 -23.58 18.28 -39.64
C GLU A 63 -22.90 17.03 -39.10
N MET A 64 -21.58 17.04 -39.12
CA MET A 64 -20.74 15.95 -38.64
C MET A 64 -19.59 16.52 -37.82
N GLU A 65 -19.08 15.73 -36.90
CA GLU A 65 -17.82 15.97 -36.24
C GLU A 65 -16.91 14.77 -36.44
N MET A 66 -15.69 15.01 -36.91
CA MET A 66 -14.76 13.97 -37.32
C MET A 66 -13.47 14.07 -36.49
N TRP A 67 -13.00 12.92 -36.03
CA TRP A 67 -11.70 12.73 -35.40
C TRP A 67 -10.94 11.66 -36.18
N PHE A 68 -9.66 11.89 -36.41
CA PHE A 68 -8.80 10.95 -37.14
C PHE A 68 -7.41 10.88 -36.52
N GLU A 69 -6.90 9.66 -36.38
CA GLU A 69 -5.55 9.35 -35.93
C GLU A 69 -4.93 8.27 -36.82
N SER A 70 -3.90 8.64 -37.58
CA SER A 70 -3.26 7.71 -38.52
C SER A 70 -2.41 6.63 -37.86
N GLU A 71 -1.74 6.92 -36.72
CA GLU A 71 -0.79 5.99 -36.11
C GLU A 71 -1.50 4.77 -35.52
N GLN A 72 -2.60 5.03 -34.81
CA GLN A 72 -3.47 3.96 -34.27
C GLN A 72 -4.46 3.42 -35.32
N GLN A 73 -4.54 4.07 -36.48
CA GLN A 73 -5.47 3.72 -37.55
C GLN A 73 -6.93 3.73 -37.08
N LEU A 74 -7.34 4.85 -36.47
CA LEU A 74 -8.68 5.07 -35.92
C LEU A 74 -9.32 6.33 -36.51
N ALA A 75 -10.63 6.28 -36.69
CA ALA A 75 -11.43 7.47 -36.92
C ALA A 75 -12.76 7.39 -36.16
N ARG A 76 -13.33 8.54 -35.81
CA ARG A 76 -14.70 8.65 -35.32
C ARG A 76 -15.43 9.72 -36.12
N LEU A 77 -16.69 9.45 -36.42
CA LEU A 77 -17.60 10.38 -37.05
C LEU A 77 -18.88 10.43 -36.23
N ASN A 78 -19.11 11.56 -35.56
CA ASN A 78 -20.39 11.88 -34.97
C ASN A 78 -21.25 12.57 -36.03
N MET A 79 -22.50 12.15 -36.22
CA MET A 79 -23.41 12.66 -37.23
C MET A 79 -24.76 12.98 -36.63
N LEU A 80 -25.29 14.17 -36.94
CA LEU A 80 -26.66 14.54 -36.61
C LEU A 80 -27.53 14.50 -37.87
N GLN A 81 -28.46 13.55 -37.94
CA GLN A 81 -29.38 13.38 -39.06
C GLN A 81 -30.82 13.27 -38.57
N GLU A 82 -31.72 14.14 -39.05
CA GLU A 82 -33.16 14.08 -38.77
C GLU A 82 -33.52 14.10 -37.26
N SER A 83 -32.71 14.79 -36.46
CA SER A 83 -32.78 14.87 -34.98
C SER A 83 -32.25 13.65 -34.22
N THR A 84 -31.70 12.65 -34.91
CA THR A 84 -31.01 11.51 -34.29
C THR A 84 -29.50 11.67 -34.43
N GLU A 85 -28.78 11.48 -33.32
CA GLU A 85 -27.33 11.52 -33.26
C GLU A 85 -26.76 10.11 -33.33
N TYR A 86 -25.77 9.91 -34.21
CA TYR A 86 -25.10 8.64 -34.45
C TYR A 86 -23.59 8.83 -34.30
N ASP A 87 -22.93 7.93 -33.58
CA ASP A 87 -21.48 7.82 -33.57
C ASP A 87 -21.05 6.61 -34.41
N ALA A 88 -20.21 6.85 -35.41
CA ALA A 88 -19.56 5.82 -36.19
C ALA A 88 -18.06 5.78 -35.86
N TYR A 89 -17.59 4.65 -35.38
CA TYR A 89 -16.20 4.38 -35.05
C TYR A 89 -15.59 3.51 -36.13
N TYR A 90 -14.44 3.90 -36.67
CA TYR A 90 -13.75 3.21 -37.75
C TYR A 90 -12.42 2.65 -37.23
N SER A 91 -12.23 1.35 -37.34
CA SER A 91 -10.98 0.67 -37.04
C SER A 91 -10.39 0.10 -38.33
N PHE A 92 -9.44 0.81 -38.95
CA PHE A 92 -8.85 0.35 -40.21
C PHE A 92 -7.93 -0.86 -40.02
N LYS A 93 -7.38 -1.05 -38.81
CA LYS A 93 -6.57 -2.24 -38.51
C LYS A 93 -7.39 -3.53 -38.60
N THR A 94 -8.63 -3.50 -38.09
CA THR A 94 -9.55 -4.65 -38.11
C THR A 94 -10.53 -4.65 -39.27
N GLN A 95 -10.63 -3.55 -40.03
CA GLN A 95 -11.59 -3.35 -41.11
C GLN A 95 -13.05 -3.37 -40.62
N GLU A 96 -13.30 -2.74 -39.47
CA GLU A 96 -14.61 -2.70 -38.81
C GLU A 96 -15.14 -1.26 -38.69
N ILE A 97 -16.46 -1.12 -38.79
CA ILE A 97 -17.22 0.08 -38.45
C ILE A 97 -18.19 -0.28 -37.33
N PHE A 98 -18.16 0.46 -36.23
CA PHE A 98 -19.10 0.30 -35.12
C PHE A 98 -20.01 1.51 -35.09
N ILE A 99 -21.33 1.32 -35.20
CA ILE A 99 -22.31 2.40 -35.14
C ILE A 99 -23.09 2.31 -33.83
N VAL A 100 -23.11 3.40 -33.08
CA VAL A 100 -23.79 3.54 -31.78
C VAL A 100 -24.75 4.73 -31.85
N SER A 101 -25.95 4.57 -31.30
CA SER A 101 -26.90 5.68 -31.12
C SER A 101 -27.78 5.39 -29.90
N LYS A 102 -28.62 6.36 -29.51
CA LYS A 102 -29.61 6.13 -28.44
C LYS A 102 -30.67 5.10 -28.80
N GLU A 103 -31.01 4.95 -30.08
CA GLU A 103 -32.11 4.10 -30.55
C GLU A 103 -31.64 2.73 -31.05
N VAL A 104 -30.35 2.58 -31.35
CA VAL A 104 -29.76 1.40 -31.96
C VAL A 104 -28.60 0.92 -31.10
N PRO A 105 -28.64 -0.32 -30.56
CA PRO A 105 -27.49 -0.92 -29.89
C PRO A 105 -26.28 -0.96 -30.81
N CYS A 106 -25.07 -1.02 -30.24
CA CYS A 106 -23.86 -1.03 -31.05
C CYS A 106 -23.89 -2.14 -32.12
N THR A 107 -23.80 -1.72 -33.38
CA THR A 107 -23.83 -2.62 -34.53
C THR A 107 -22.49 -2.58 -35.25
N VAL A 108 -21.93 -3.76 -35.51
CA VAL A 108 -20.63 -3.92 -36.16
C VAL A 108 -20.81 -4.26 -37.64
N PHE A 109 -20.12 -3.54 -38.51
CA PHE A 109 -20.10 -3.79 -39.95
C PHE A 109 -18.68 -4.00 -40.44
N ASN A 110 -18.52 -4.89 -41.42
CA ASN A 110 -17.28 -4.99 -42.18
C ASN A 110 -17.18 -3.80 -43.15
N MET A 111 -16.09 -3.03 -43.07
CA MET A 111 -15.84 -1.85 -43.90
C MET A 111 -15.97 -2.12 -45.40
N THR A 112 -15.51 -3.30 -45.86
CA THR A 112 -15.53 -3.67 -47.28
C THR A 112 -16.90 -4.14 -47.79
N ALA A 113 -17.77 -4.57 -46.87
CA ALA A 113 -19.14 -4.97 -47.20
C ALA A 113 -20.08 -3.75 -47.25
N ARG A 114 -19.71 -2.64 -46.61
CA ARG A 114 -20.51 -1.40 -46.50
C ARG A 114 -19.74 -0.18 -47.00
N ASN A 115 -19.24 -0.26 -48.23
CA ASN A 115 -18.41 0.79 -48.85
C ASN A 115 -19.09 2.17 -48.89
N GLU A 116 -20.43 2.22 -48.87
CA GLU A 116 -21.20 3.45 -48.82
C GLU A 116 -21.03 4.24 -47.51
N LEU A 117 -20.50 3.62 -46.45
CA LEU A 117 -20.22 4.26 -45.16
C LEU A 117 -18.79 4.83 -45.08
N VAL A 118 -18.00 4.73 -46.15
CA VAL A 118 -16.54 5.01 -46.15
C VAL A 118 -16.15 6.08 -47.19
N VAL A 119 -17.12 6.87 -47.67
CA VAL A 119 -17.02 7.78 -48.84
C VAL A 119 -15.93 8.87 -48.71
N LEU A 120 -15.36 9.12 -47.53
CA LEU A 120 -14.27 10.08 -47.31
C LEU A 120 -13.03 9.51 -46.63
N ILE A 121 -12.93 8.19 -46.48
CA ILE A 121 -12.03 7.59 -45.48
C ILE A 121 -11.00 6.66 -46.13
N GLY A 122 -10.42 7.11 -47.24
CA GLY A 122 -9.36 6.40 -47.96
C GLY A 122 -9.83 5.46 -49.07
N LYS A 123 -8.86 4.79 -49.70
CA LYS A 123 -9.01 3.89 -50.85
C LYS A 123 -8.85 2.42 -50.43
N SER A 124 -9.68 1.56 -51.02
CA SER A 124 -9.53 0.11 -50.92
C SER A 124 -8.35 -0.34 -51.79
N VAL A 125 -7.36 -0.94 -51.15
CA VAL A 125 -6.20 -1.56 -51.80
C VAL A 125 -6.19 -3.03 -51.39
N ASN A 126 -6.26 -3.94 -52.38
CA ASN A 126 -6.33 -5.39 -52.15
C ASN A 126 -7.46 -5.82 -51.19
N GLY A 127 -8.61 -5.14 -51.24
CA GLY A 127 -9.73 -5.44 -50.35
C GLY A 127 -9.54 -4.97 -48.92
N LYS A 128 -8.70 -3.97 -48.66
CA LYS A 128 -8.58 -3.30 -47.36
C LYS A 128 -8.52 -1.79 -47.52
N ILE A 129 -9.22 -1.06 -46.66
CA ILE A 129 -9.20 0.41 -46.61
C ILE A 129 -8.20 0.82 -45.52
N VAL A 130 -7.05 1.36 -45.92
CA VAL A 130 -5.97 1.74 -44.98
C VAL A 130 -5.45 3.14 -45.31
N PRO A 131 -6.03 4.19 -44.70
CA PRO A 131 -5.47 5.53 -44.80
C PRO A 131 -4.16 5.59 -44.01
N LYS A 132 -3.02 5.66 -44.71
CA LYS A 132 -1.68 5.75 -44.08
C LYS A 132 -1.42 7.12 -43.43
N ASP A 133 -2.08 8.14 -43.93
CA ASP A 133 -1.98 9.54 -43.51
C ASP A 133 -3.29 10.26 -43.88
N THR A 134 -3.44 11.50 -43.43
CA THR A 134 -4.64 12.31 -43.68
C THR A 134 -4.81 12.67 -45.17
N MET A 135 -3.72 12.79 -45.92
CA MET A 135 -3.77 13.05 -47.37
C MET A 135 -4.39 11.87 -48.12
N SER A 136 -4.00 10.65 -47.76
CA SER A 136 -4.55 9.41 -48.28
C SER A 136 -6.00 9.21 -47.87
N MET A 137 -6.36 9.62 -46.65
CA MET A 137 -7.75 9.63 -46.19
C MET A 137 -8.63 10.51 -47.10
N PHE A 138 -8.22 11.75 -47.38
CA PHE A 138 -8.91 12.67 -48.29
C PHE A 138 -8.71 12.36 -49.79
N ARG A 139 -8.05 11.25 -50.14
CA ARG A 139 -7.70 10.84 -51.52
C ARG A 139 -6.98 11.95 -52.31
N LEU A 140 -6.17 12.73 -51.60
CA LEU A 140 -5.34 13.82 -52.12
C LEU A 140 -3.88 13.35 -52.23
N ASN A 141 -3.64 12.42 -53.17
CA ASN A 141 -2.33 11.83 -53.40
C ASN A 141 -1.91 11.99 -54.88
N PRO A 142 -0.63 12.23 -55.20
CA PRO A 142 -0.14 12.31 -56.58
C PRO A 142 -0.54 11.14 -57.49
N GLU A 143 -0.86 9.96 -56.95
CA GLU A 143 -1.36 8.82 -57.75
C GLU A 143 -2.66 9.12 -58.52
N PHE A 144 -3.43 10.12 -58.10
CA PHE A 144 -4.70 10.46 -58.73
C PHE A 144 -4.59 11.53 -59.83
N GLY A 145 -3.39 12.12 -60.03
CA GLY A 145 -3.23 13.26 -60.92
C GLY A 145 -3.90 14.50 -60.34
N ILE A 146 -3.10 15.45 -59.85
CA ILE A 146 -3.58 16.63 -59.14
C ILE A 146 -3.07 17.88 -59.85
N LYS A 147 -4.01 18.72 -60.27
CA LYS A 147 -3.71 20.01 -60.87
C LYS A 147 -4.01 21.14 -59.89
N TYR A 148 -3.01 21.97 -59.59
CA TYR A 148 -3.21 23.24 -58.92
C TYR A 148 -3.95 24.20 -59.86
N VAL A 149 -5.00 24.83 -59.34
CA VAL A 149 -5.73 25.86 -60.05
C VAL A 149 -5.67 27.12 -59.21
N ALA A 150 -4.80 28.06 -59.61
CA ALA A 150 -4.69 29.36 -58.97
C ALA A 150 -6.04 30.07 -59.05
N THR A 151 -6.69 30.27 -57.90
CA THR A 151 -7.97 30.99 -57.83
C THR A 151 -7.93 32.10 -56.78
N ASP A 152 -8.73 33.15 -56.99
CA ASP A 152 -9.05 34.15 -55.97
C ASP A 152 -10.40 33.82 -55.30
N THR A 153 -10.63 32.53 -55.05
CA THR A 153 -11.88 32.05 -54.47
C THR A 153 -11.88 32.30 -52.97
N LYS A 154 -12.99 32.81 -52.44
CA LYS A 154 -13.23 32.91 -51.00
C LYS A 154 -14.19 31.82 -50.55
N ILE A 155 -13.77 30.99 -49.60
CA ILE A 155 -14.63 30.01 -48.93
C ILE A 155 -14.98 30.57 -47.55
N ARG A 156 -16.26 30.89 -47.35
CA ARG A 156 -16.76 31.51 -46.10
C ARG A 156 -15.95 32.76 -45.69
N GLY A 157 -15.52 33.56 -46.67
CA GLY A 157 -14.73 34.78 -46.46
C GLY A 157 -13.21 34.57 -46.40
N ILE A 158 -12.72 33.33 -46.35
CA ILE A 158 -11.30 32.99 -46.29
C ILE A 158 -10.76 32.79 -47.71
N ALA A 159 -9.66 33.47 -48.06
CA ALA A 159 -9.00 33.30 -49.35
C ALA A 159 -8.40 31.89 -49.45
N ALA A 160 -8.70 31.19 -50.54
CA ALA A 160 -8.35 29.78 -50.71
C ALA A 160 -7.58 29.53 -52.01
N ASP A 161 -6.67 28.58 -51.94
CA ASP A 161 -6.04 27.91 -53.07
C ASP A 161 -6.81 26.62 -53.40
N ARG A 162 -6.88 26.26 -54.70
CA ARG A 162 -7.66 25.11 -55.18
C ARG A 162 -6.79 24.07 -55.88
N TRP A 163 -7.05 22.80 -55.58
CA TRP A 163 -6.53 21.66 -56.33
C TRP A 163 -7.68 20.87 -56.93
N TYR A 164 -7.49 20.36 -58.14
CA TYR A 164 -8.48 19.64 -58.93
C TYR A 164 -7.95 18.26 -59.34
N SER A 165 -8.83 17.26 -59.33
CA SER A 165 -8.55 15.93 -59.87
C SER A 165 -9.83 15.31 -60.45
N CYS A 166 -9.67 14.49 -61.48
CA CYS A 166 -10.71 13.62 -62.00
C CYS A 166 -10.39 12.18 -61.58
N GLN A 167 -11.23 11.59 -60.73
CA GLN A 167 -10.98 10.30 -60.09
C GLN A 167 -12.04 9.26 -60.43
N SER A 168 -11.62 7.99 -60.45
CA SER A 168 -12.50 6.83 -60.54
C SER A 168 -12.42 6.04 -59.23
N TRP A 169 -13.53 5.90 -58.52
CA TRP A 169 -13.63 5.17 -57.26
C TRP A 169 -14.40 3.88 -57.48
N SER A 170 -13.65 2.78 -57.62
CA SER A 170 -14.20 1.45 -57.90
C SER A 170 -15.17 0.97 -56.83
N GLU A 171 -14.94 1.35 -55.57
CA GLU A 171 -15.73 0.94 -54.40
C GLU A 171 -17.15 1.50 -54.43
N MET A 172 -17.33 2.66 -55.07
CA MET A 172 -18.64 3.27 -55.31
C MET A 172 -19.14 3.05 -56.74
N SER A 173 -18.35 2.40 -57.60
CA SER A 173 -18.60 2.35 -59.05
C SER A 173 -18.87 3.75 -59.62
N SER A 174 -17.99 4.70 -59.27
CA SER A 174 -18.18 6.12 -59.57
C SER A 174 -17.02 6.73 -60.34
N GLU A 175 -17.34 7.62 -61.26
CA GLU A 175 -16.41 8.59 -61.85
C GLU A 175 -16.81 9.98 -61.39
N LEU A 176 -15.86 10.77 -60.91
CA LEU A 176 -16.13 12.05 -60.26
C LEU A 176 -15.01 13.06 -60.40
N GLU A 177 -15.38 14.33 -60.33
CA GLU A 177 -14.47 15.44 -60.13
C GLU A 177 -14.38 15.78 -58.65
N VAL A 178 -13.15 16.02 -58.17
CA VAL A 178 -12.89 16.43 -56.79
C VAL A 178 -12.09 17.72 -56.80
N ASN A 179 -12.58 18.70 -56.06
CA ASN A 179 -11.89 19.96 -55.80
C ASN A 179 -11.59 20.08 -54.30
N TRP A 180 -10.32 20.30 -53.94
CA TRP A 180 -9.91 20.59 -52.56
C TRP A 180 -9.51 22.06 -52.45
N TYR A 181 -10.03 22.73 -51.43
CA TYR A 181 -9.75 24.13 -51.15
C TYR A 181 -9.03 24.25 -49.81
N PHE A 182 -7.86 24.89 -49.81
CA PHE A 182 -7.06 25.16 -48.61
C PHE A 182 -6.88 26.66 -48.41
N SER A 183 -6.76 27.13 -47.17
CA SER A 183 -6.49 28.53 -46.89
C SER A 183 -5.16 28.98 -47.51
N LYS A 184 -5.10 30.18 -48.12
CA LYS A 184 -3.83 30.70 -48.66
C LYS A 184 -2.74 30.80 -47.58
N PRO A 185 -1.46 30.57 -47.93
CA PRO A 185 -0.34 30.80 -47.04
C PRO A 185 -0.39 32.22 -46.45
N GLY A 186 -0.20 32.35 -45.13
CA GLY A 186 -0.27 33.63 -44.41
C GLY A 186 -1.63 33.99 -43.81
N TRP A 187 -2.68 33.22 -44.06
CA TRP A 187 -3.92 33.32 -43.28
C TRP A 187 -3.70 32.76 -41.87
N SER A 188 -3.94 33.56 -40.82
CA SER A 188 -3.69 33.15 -39.43
C SER A 188 -4.86 32.34 -38.88
N SER A 189 -4.57 31.11 -38.45
CA SER A 189 -5.49 30.24 -37.71
C SER A 189 -4.81 29.77 -36.40
N PRO A 190 -5.58 29.44 -35.34
CA PRO A 190 -5.02 28.84 -34.13
C PRO A 190 -4.27 27.51 -34.38
N SER A 191 -4.56 26.83 -35.48
CA SER A 191 -4.01 25.51 -35.85
C SER A 191 -2.78 25.59 -36.77
N ALA A 192 -2.26 26.80 -37.04
CA ALA A 192 -1.32 27.14 -38.12
C ALA A 192 -1.87 26.81 -39.54
N ALA A 193 -1.26 27.37 -40.59
CA ALA A 193 -1.77 27.36 -41.97
C ALA A 193 -0.77 26.72 -42.96
N PRO A 194 -1.22 26.16 -44.10
CA PRO A 194 -2.61 26.07 -44.60
C PRO A 194 -3.51 24.98 -43.97
N ILE A 195 -4.81 25.27 -43.79
CA ILE A 195 -5.83 24.28 -43.34
C ILE A 195 -6.82 23.94 -44.45
N PRO A 196 -7.46 22.74 -44.44
CA PRO A 196 -8.55 22.42 -45.35
C PRO A 196 -9.79 23.28 -45.04
N LEU A 197 -10.42 23.80 -46.09
CA LEU A 197 -11.63 24.63 -46.01
C LEU A 197 -12.84 23.94 -46.64
N ARG A 198 -12.66 23.29 -47.78
CA ARG A 198 -13.74 22.62 -48.52
C ARG A 198 -13.24 21.46 -49.36
N ILE A 199 -14.03 20.40 -49.42
CA ILE A 199 -13.95 19.38 -50.47
C ILE A 199 -15.26 19.40 -51.25
N GLU A 200 -15.18 19.51 -52.57
CA GLU A 200 -16.32 19.59 -53.46
C GLU A 200 -16.25 18.47 -54.49
N MET A 201 -17.27 17.61 -54.48
CA MET A 201 -17.30 16.38 -55.25
C MET A 201 -18.58 16.29 -56.05
N HIS A 202 -18.47 16.12 -57.37
CA HIS A 202 -19.63 15.85 -58.21
C HIS A 202 -19.28 14.79 -59.24
N GLY A 203 -20.20 13.85 -59.44
CA GLY A 203 -19.90 12.63 -60.15
C GLY A 203 -21.13 11.84 -60.54
N VAL A 204 -20.89 10.71 -61.18
CA VAL A 204 -21.87 9.68 -61.48
C VAL A 204 -21.54 8.42 -60.69
N ARG A 205 -22.56 7.76 -60.14
CA ARG A 205 -22.49 6.44 -59.50
C ARG A 205 -23.37 5.47 -60.27
N THR A 206 -22.85 4.31 -60.63
CA THR A 206 -23.62 3.24 -61.27
C THR A 206 -23.92 2.12 -60.27
N GLU A 207 -25.19 1.89 -59.98
CA GLU A 207 -25.66 0.83 -59.08
C GLU A 207 -26.80 0.04 -59.76
N SER A 208 -26.67 -1.28 -59.84
CA SER A 208 -27.67 -2.17 -60.49
C SER A 208 -28.05 -1.71 -61.91
N ASN A 209 -27.06 -1.31 -62.72
CA ASN A 209 -27.20 -0.74 -64.08
C ASN A 209 -27.92 0.63 -64.17
N ILE A 210 -28.22 1.28 -63.04
CA ILE A 210 -28.78 2.63 -63.00
C ILE A 210 -27.65 3.60 -62.66
N THR A 211 -27.42 4.59 -63.53
CA THR A 211 -26.44 5.66 -63.28
C THR A 211 -27.15 6.87 -62.68
N ARG A 212 -26.66 7.35 -61.53
CA ARG A 212 -27.21 8.51 -60.81
C ARG A 212 -26.12 9.54 -60.59
N ASN A 213 -26.46 10.82 -60.79
CA ASN A 213 -25.57 11.92 -60.45
C ASN A 213 -25.61 12.17 -58.94
N PHE A 214 -24.47 12.54 -58.36
CA PHE A 214 -24.38 13.04 -57.00
C PHE A 214 -23.53 14.32 -56.98
N TYR A 215 -23.80 15.19 -56.01
CA TYR A 215 -23.05 16.42 -55.81
C TYR A 215 -22.99 16.73 -54.32
N HIS A 216 -21.83 16.49 -53.71
CA HIS A 216 -21.58 16.72 -52.30
C HIS A 216 -20.57 17.86 -52.11
N VAL A 217 -20.81 18.70 -51.11
CA VAL A 217 -19.87 19.73 -50.65
C VAL A 217 -19.63 19.53 -49.17
N TYR A 218 -18.38 19.31 -48.77
CA TYR A 218 -17.95 19.17 -47.39
C TYR A 218 -17.19 20.43 -46.97
N ASP A 219 -17.82 21.26 -46.14
CA ASP A 219 -17.22 22.47 -45.57
C ASP A 219 -16.58 22.14 -44.22
N PHE A 220 -15.28 22.40 -44.07
CA PHE A 220 -14.55 22.17 -42.83
C PHE A 220 -14.61 23.41 -41.95
N VAL A 221 -15.02 23.22 -40.69
CA VAL A 221 -15.21 24.26 -39.68
C VAL A 221 -14.50 23.81 -38.40
N GLN A 222 -13.88 24.76 -37.67
CA GLN A 222 -13.15 24.47 -36.44
C GLN A 222 -12.06 23.39 -36.60
N PHE A 223 -11.36 23.38 -37.75
CA PHE A 223 -10.29 22.42 -38.00
C PHE A 223 -9.12 22.61 -37.01
N ARG A 224 -8.71 21.51 -36.36
CA ARG A 224 -7.59 21.45 -35.43
C ARG A 224 -6.68 20.30 -35.82
N ASN A 225 -5.38 20.54 -35.79
CA ASN A 225 -4.32 19.56 -36.10
C ASN A 225 -3.89 18.70 -34.89
N TYR A 226 -4.75 18.64 -33.87
CA TYR A 226 -4.57 17.87 -32.64
C TYR A 226 -5.96 17.44 -32.13
N LEU A 227 -6.01 16.37 -31.32
CA LEU A 227 -7.23 15.93 -30.64
C LEU A 227 -7.32 16.60 -29.26
N GLU A 228 -8.49 17.10 -28.88
CA GLU A 228 -8.70 17.66 -27.53
C GLU A 228 -8.64 16.57 -26.45
N SER A 229 -9.12 15.36 -26.77
CA SER A 229 -9.18 14.23 -25.84
C SER A 229 -8.65 12.94 -26.49
N PRO A 230 -7.35 12.87 -26.83
CA PRO A 230 -6.78 11.80 -27.65
C PRO A 230 -6.98 10.39 -27.06
N MET A 231 -7.12 10.30 -25.73
CA MET A 231 -7.29 9.03 -25.02
C MET A 231 -8.74 8.52 -25.00
N SER A 232 -9.76 9.34 -25.26
CA SER A 232 -11.17 8.90 -25.11
C SER A 232 -12.04 9.10 -26.34
N VAL A 233 -11.63 9.93 -27.31
CA VAL A 233 -12.46 10.21 -28.49
C VAL A 233 -12.82 8.97 -29.31
N PHE A 234 -11.97 7.94 -29.33
CA PHE A 234 -12.20 6.71 -30.09
C PHE A 234 -12.85 5.58 -29.29
N GLN A 235 -13.14 5.79 -28.00
CA GLN A 235 -13.86 4.82 -27.19
C GLN A 235 -15.36 4.95 -27.44
N THR A 236 -16.08 3.83 -27.48
CA THR A 236 -17.54 3.86 -27.43
C THR A 236 -18.02 4.42 -26.09
N PRO A 237 -19.27 4.93 -26.01
CA PRO A 237 -19.84 5.33 -24.73
C PRO A 237 -19.76 4.22 -23.69
N GLN A 238 -19.62 4.60 -22.42
CA GLN A 238 -19.48 3.64 -21.33
C GLN A 238 -20.61 2.61 -21.32
N GLY A 239 -20.28 1.34 -21.07
CA GLY A 239 -21.24 0.23 -21.04
C GLY A 239 -21.72 -0.23 -22.41
N THR A 240 -21.16 0.30 -23.51
CA THR A 240 -21.54 -0.12 -24.87
C THR A 240 -20.81 -1.40 -25.27
N TYR A 241 -21.54 -2.50 -25.38
CA TYR A 241 -21.02 -3.76 -25.93
C TYR A 241 -21.40 -3.92 -27.41
N CYS A 242 -20.42 -4.23 -28.25
CA CYS A 242 -20.59 -4.34 -29.70
C CYS A 242 -20.52 -5.82 -30.11
N ARG A 243 -21.66 -6.43 -30.43
CA ARG A 243 -21.68 -7.83 -30.83
C ARG A 243 -20.85 -8.03 -32.12
N ASP A 244 -20.09 -9.11 -32.17
CA ASP A 244 -19.29 -9.53 -33.34
C ASP A 244 -18.03 -8.70 -33.62
N ARG A 245 -17.54 -7.90 -32.66
CA ARG A 245 -16.24 -7.24 -32.76
C ARG A 245 -15.08 -8.24 -32.75
N ILE A 246 -14.05 -7.99 -33.55
CA ILE A 246 -12.83 -8.80 -33.60
C ILE A 246 -11.97 -8.58 -32.35
N ARG A 247 -11.55 -9.66 -31.69
CA ARG A 247 -10.62 -9.61 -30.56
C ARG A 247 -9.21 -9.24 -31.03
N THR A 248 -8.72 -8.08 -30.60
CA THR A 248 -7.44 -7.51 -31.05
C THR A 248 -6.32 -7.56 -30.03
N LYS A 249 -6.65 -7.57 -28.73
CA LYS A 249 -5.69 -7.64 -27.61
C LYS A 249 -6.22 -8.62 -26.56
N PRO A 250 -5.42 -9.59 -26.08
CA PRO A 250 -5.84 -10.44 -24.99
C PRO A 250 -5.85 -9.68 -23.65
N LEU A 251 -6.64 -10.15 -22.68
CA LEU A 251 -6.47 -9.76 -21.28
C LEU A 251 -5.08 -10.20 -20.79
N PRO A 252 -4.43 -9.42 -19.91
CA PRO A 252 -3.13 -9.79 -19.36
C PRO A 252 -3.21 -11.04 -18.48
N ASP A 253 -2.10 -11.78 -18.40
CA ASP A 253 -1.94 -12.82 -17.39
C ASP A 253 -1.56 -12.18 -16.05
N LEU A 254 -2.30 -12.53 -15.01
CA LEU A 254 -2.09 -12.05 -13.64
C LEU A 254 -1.17 -13.01 -12.87
N HIS A 255 -0.34 -12.45 -12.00
CA HIS A 255 0.63 -13.23 -11.22
C HIS A 255 -0.08 -14.14 -10.19
N PRO A 256 0.38 -15.38 -9.93
CA PRO A 256 -0.22 -16.28 -8.94
C PRO A 256 -0.05 -15.82 -7.48
N ILE A 257 0.72 -14.75 -7.25
CA ILE A 257 1.02 -14.20 -5.94
C ILE A 257 0.91 -12.69 -6.04
N MET A 258 0.04 -12.12 -5.24
CA MET A 258 -0.24 -10.69 -5.28
C MET A 258 -0.75 -10.20 -3.93
N THR A 259 -0.54 -8.93 -3.67
CA THR A 259 -1.17 -8.22 -2.57
C THR A 259 -1.74 -6.92 -3.11
N PHE A 260 -3.00 -6.63 -2.82
CA PHE A 260 -3.63 -5.39 -3.27
C PHE A 260 -4.66 -4.90 -2.27
N THR A 261 -4.91 -3.60 -2.32
CA THR A 261 -6.03 -2.97 -1.62
C THR A 261 -7.20 -2.85 -2.59
N TRP A 262 -8.41 -3.14 -2.13
CA TRP A 262 -9.61 -3.02 -2.93
C TRP A 262 -10.62 -2.08 -2.26
N GLU A 263 -11.39 -1.39 -3.08
CA GLU A 263 -12.54 -0.57 -2.71
C GLU A 263 -13.72 -0.94 -3.60
N VAL A 264 -14.79 -1.47 -3.02
CA VAL A 264 -16.06 -1.72 -3.72
C VAL A 264 -17.04 -0.63 -3.37
N ILE A 265 -17.57 0.00 -4.41
CA ILE A 265 -18.68 0.92 -4.35
C ILE A 265 -19.86 0.21 -4.97
N ALA A 266 -20.85 -0.15 -4.15
CA ALA A 266 -22.06 -0.83 -4.58
C ALA A 266 -23.30 -0.01 -4.20
N GLY A 267 -24.17 0.28 -5.16
CA GLY A 267 -25.32 1.15 -4.94
C GLY A 267 -26.28 1.19 -6.14
N ARG A 268 -27.46 1.80 -5.92
CA ARG A 268 -28.29 2.30 -7.03
C ARG A 268 -27.74 3.67 -7.42
N ALA A 269 -27.74 3.98 -8.72
CA ALA A 269 -27.03 5.11 -9.33
C ALA A 269 -27.20 6.51 -8.67
N GLU A 270 -28.09 6.71 -7.70
CA GLU A 270 -28.30 8.01 -7.05
C GLU A 270 -28.62 7.99 -5.53
N ALA A 271 -28.65 6.85 -4.83
CA ALA A 271 -28.92 6.86 -3.37
C ALA A 271 -28.40 5.62 -2.62
N LEU A 272 -27.51 5.88 -1.64
CA LEU A 272 -26.88 4.94 -0.69
C LEU A 272 -25.80 4.04 -1.31
N ASP A 273 -24.69 4.62 -1.73
CA ASP A 273 -23.47 3.87 -2.03
C ASP A 273 -22.92 3.27 -0.73
N SER A 274 -22.88 1.93 -0.68
CA SER A 274 -22.11 1.22 0.34
C SER A 274 -20.68 1.11 -0.16
N VAL A 275 -19.74 1.65 0.62
CA VAL A 275 -18.31 1.55 0.35
C VAL A 275 -17.71 0.48 1.26
N PHE A 276 -17.14 -0.53 0.64
CA PHE A 276 -16.38 -1.59 1.31
C PHE A 276 -14.93 -1.44 0.91
N TYR A 277 -14.02 -1.61 1.86
CA TYR A 277 -12.59 -1.58 1.57
C TYR A 277 -11.86 -2.64 2.37
N GLY A 278 -10.79 -3.16 1.79
CA GLY A 278 -9.95 -4.14 2.44
C GLY A 278 -8.62 -4.31 1.72
N ARG A 279 -7.71 -5.02 2.35
CA ARG A 279 -6.48 -5.53 1.74
C ARG A 279 -6.62 -7.03 1.55
N LEU A 280 -6.18 -7.52 0.40
CA LEU A 280 -6.17 -8.95 0.07
C LEU A 280 -4.73 -9.35 -0.27
N SER A 281 -4.26 -10.41 0.39
CA SER A 281 -2.99 -11.07 0.06
C SER A 281 -3.31 -12.47 -0.44
N TYR A 282 -2.90 -12.79 -1.66
CA TYR A 282 -3.23 -14.02 -2.37
C TYR A 282 -1.96 -14.77 -2.73
N ASP A 283 -1.90 -16.07 -2.43
CA ASP A 283 -0.81 -16.95 -2.83
C ASP A 283 -1.35 -18.33 -3.23
N SER A 284 -1.53 -18.54 -4.55
CA SER A 284 -2.02 -19.82 -5.06
C SER A 284 -1.01 -20.96 -4.92
N SER A 285 0.28 -20.65 -4.75
CA SER A 285 1.30 -21.70 -4.57
C SER A 285 1.25 -22.31 -3.17
N GLN A 286 0.72 -21.56 -2.20
CA GLN A 286 0.46 -22.02 -0.84
C GLN A 286 -1.00 -22.39 -0.59
N ASN A 287 -1.90 -22.18 -1.58
CA ASN A 287 -3.35 -22.30 -1.43
C ASN A 287 -3.89 -21.48 -0.24
N MET A 288 -3.39 -20.25 -0.07
CA MET A 288 -3.76 -19.36 1.04
C MET A 288 -4.19 -17.98 0.58
N VAL A 289 -5.16 -17.42 1.30
CA VAL A 289 -5.64 -16.05 1.10
C VAL A 289 -5.82 -15.36 2.45
N ARG A 290 -5.41 -14.10 2.54
CA ARG A 290 -5.63 -13.24 3.70
C ARG A 290 -6.41 -12.01 3.31
N TYR A 291 -7.42 -11.70 4.11
CA TYR A 291 -8.19 -10.47 4.09
C TYR A 291 -7.88 -9.65 5.33
N ASP A 292 -7.68 -8.35 5.16
CA ASP A 292 -7.73 -7.37 6.24
C ASP A 292 -8.77 -6.32 5.86
N TYR A 293 -9.95 -6.37 6.47
CA TYR A 293 -11.06 -5.48 6.12
C TYR A 293 -11.80 -4.95 7.34
N ARG A 294 -12.68 -3.97 7.13
CA ARG A 294 -13.63 -3.49 8.14
C ARG A 294 -15.03 -3.66 7.63
N GLU A 295 -15.92 -4.21 8.44
CA GLU A 295 -17.33 -4.24 8.10
C GLU A 295 -17.92 -2.81 8.19
N PRO A 296 -18.78 -2.42 7.23
CA PRO A 296 -19.49 -1.15 7.33
C PRO A 296 -20.40 -1.12 8.56
N GLU A 297 -20.57 0.08 9.14
CA GLU A 297 -21.35 0.30 10.36
C GLU A 297 -22.82 -0.19 10.26
N SER A 298 -23.37 -0.25 9.05
CA SER A 298 -24.72 -0.73 8.76
C SER A 298 -24.85 -2.26 8.66
N MET A 299 -23.75 -3.01 8.68
CA MET A 299 -23.71 -4.45 8.39
C MET A 299 -23.32 -5.32 9.59
N TYR A 300 -23.18 -4.74 10.79
CA TYR A 300 -22.90 -5.49 12.02
C TYR A 300 -23.88 -6.63 12.24
N LYS A 301 -23.44 -7.84 11.89
CA LYS A 301 -24.11 -9.08 12.25
C LYS A 301 -23.15 -9.89 13.12
N GLY A 302 -23.71 -10.73 13.99
CA GLY A 302 -22.90 -11.65 14.76
C GLY A 302 -22.06 -12.55 13.84
N PRO A 303 -20.90 -13.04 14.32
CA PRO A 303 -20.51 -13.07 15.73
C PRO A 303 -19.57 -11.94 16.21
N PHE A 304 -18.99 -11.10 15.33
CA PHE A 304 -17.81 -10.28 15.70
C PHE A 304 -18.10 -8.87 16.25
N TYR A 305 -19.25 -8.24 15.97
CA TYR A 305 -19.73 -6.97 16.58
C TYR A 305 -18.62 -5.95 16.95
N ASN A 306 -17.74 -5.56 16.00
CA ASN A 306 -16.63 -4.65 16.28
C ASN A 306 -16.42 -3.60 15.16
N LEU A 307 -15.91 -2.42 15.54
CA LEU A 307 -15.49 -1.32 14.64
C LEU A 307 -14.03 -1.49 14.14
N GLY A 308 -13.38 -2.58 14.54
CA GLY A 308 -11.97 -2.86 14.30
C GLY A 308 -11.67 -3.44 12.92
N THR A 309 -10.40 -3.59 12.61
CA THR A 309 -9.97 -4.43 11.47
C THR A 309 -10.18 -5.89 11.83
N LEU A 310 -10.89 -6.62 10.96
CA LEU A 310 -11.00 -8.06 10.99
C LEU A 310 -9.98 -8.64 10.02
N THR A 311 -9.21 -9.61 10.50
CA THR A 311 -8.31 -10.40 9.65
C THR A 311 -8.95 -11.77 9.41
N VAL A 312 -9.11 -12.15 8.16
CA VAL A 312 -9.62 -13.47 7.78
C VAL A 312 -8.57 -14.18 6.95
N ILE A 313 -8.15 -15.37 7.37
CA ILE A 313 -7.16 -16.17 6.65
C ILE A 313 -7.81 -17.47 6.23
N HIS A 314 -7.85 -17.73 4.93
CA HIS A 314 -8.31 -18.99 4.35
C HIS A 314 -7.11 -19.89 4.04
N ASP A 315 -7.15 -21.09 4.59
CA ASP A 315 -6.24 -22.18 4.25
C ASP A 315 -7.00 -23.25 3.46
N PHE A 316 -6.89 -23.20 2.13
CA PHE A 316 -7.59 -24.16 1.27
C PHE A 316 -6.98 -25.57 1.33
N ASN A 317 -5.79 -25.73 1.93
CA ASN A 317 -5.22 -27.07 2.16
C ASN A 317 -6.01 -27.83 3.22
N SER A 318 -6.36 -27.17 4.33
CA SER A 318 -7.16 -27.74 5.42
C SER A 318 -8.67 -27.49 5.30
N GLY A 319 -9.08 -26.52 4.49
CA GLY A 319 -10.48 -26.10 4.33
C GLY A 319 -10.97 -25.18 5.45
N VAL A 320 -10.05 -24.56 6.20
CA VAL A 320 -10.36 -23.76 7.40
C VAL A 320 -10.19 -22.26 7.12
N ALA A 321 -11.12 -21.47 7.63
CA ALA A 321 -11.08 -20.02 7.68
C ALA A 321 -10.88 -19.55 9.13
N TYR A 322 -9.85 -18.75 9.37
CA TYR A 322 -9.51 -18.16 10.67
C TYR A 322 -9.92 -16.69 10.71
N TYR A 323 -10.81 -16.32 11.63
CA TYR A 323 -11.29 -14.96 11.84
C TYR A 323 -10.66 -14.39 13.10
N ILE A 324 -9.86 -13.34 12.96
CA ILE A 324 -9.09 -12.72 14.04
C ILE A 324 -9.56 -11.27 14.21
N ASP A 325 -10.11 -10.97 15.38
CA ASP A 325 -10.51 -9.61 15.75
C ASP A 325 -9.28 -8.81 16.21
N GLY A 326 -8.86 -7.82 15.42
CA GLY A 326 -7.69 -7.00 15.74
C GLY A 326 -7.84 -6.10 16.98
N VAL A 327 -9.04 -5.96 17.55
CA VAL A 327 -9.33 -5.13 18.73
C VAL A 327 -9.44 -5.98 20.00
N ARG A 328 -10.19 -7.08 19.93
CA ARG A 328 -10.37 -7.99 21.08
C ARG A 328 -9.26 -9.04 21.18
N GLY A 329 -8.54 -9.28 20.09
CA GLY A 329 -7.54 -10.35 19.99
C GLY A 329 -8.14 -11.75 20.06
N ASN A 330 -9.48 -11.89 19.98
CA ASN A 330 -10.11 -13.20 19.91
C ASN A 330 -10.00 -13.75 18.48
N CYS A 331 -9.89 -15.07 18.39
CA CYS A 331 -9.95 -15.77 17.12
C CYS A 331 -11.08 -16.79 17.13
N THR A 332 -11.66 -17.04 15.97
CA THR A 332 -12.65 -18.10 15.73
C THR A 332 -12.33 -18.75 14.39
N ASP A 333 -12.30 -20.08 14.36
CA ASP A 333 -12.09 -20.86 13.15
C ASP A 333 -13.39 -21.57 12.72
N GLN A 334 -13.62 -21.65 11.40
CA GLN A 334 -14.76 -22.35 10.81
C GLN A 334 -14.40 -22.84 9.40
N ALA A 335 -15.26 -23.66 8.79
CA ALA A 335 -15.06 -24.11 7.42
C ALA A 335 -15.16 -22.93 6.44
N ILE A 336 -14.34 -22.94 5.38
CA ILE A 336 -14.41 -21.93 4.31
C ILE A 336 -15.81 -22.02 3.66
N GLY A 337 -16.51 -20.89 3.62
CA GLY A 337 -17.80 -20.74 2.95
C GLY A 337 -17.68 -20.23 1.51
N SER A 338 -18.76 -20.29 0.74
CA SER A 338 -18.79 -19.85 -0.68
C SER A 338 -19.06 -18.37 -0.89
N GLU A 339 -19.32 -17.63 0.19
CA GLU A 339 -19.65 -16.20 0.15
C GLU A 339 -18.47 -15.28 -0.16
N PHE A 340 -17.24 -15.81 -0.24
CA PHE A 340 -16.03 -15.02 -0.41
C PHE A 340 -15.63 -14.82 -1.88
N ILE A 341 -14.85 -13.76 -2.14
CA ILE A 341 -14.41 -13.41 -3.50
C ILE A 341 -13.34 -14.37 -4.03
N ASP A 342 -12.60 -15.05 -3.16
CA ASP A 342 -11.57 -16.03 -3.48
C ASP A 342 -12.11 -17.45 -3.64
N THR A 343 -13.42 -17.68 -3.44
CA THR A 343 -14.04 -19.00 -3.58
C THR A 343 -14.85 -19.13 -4.87
N ASN A 344 -14.61 -20.22 -5.60
CA ASN A 344 -15.48 -20.67 -6.69
C ASN A 344 -16.43 -21.76 -6.19
N ASP A 345 -17.74 -21.60 -6.41
CA ASP A 345 -18.71 -22.70 -6.26
C ASP A 345 -18.48 -23.71 -7.39
N VAL A 346 -18.20 -24.96 -7.05
CA VAL A 346 -18.11 -26.06 -8.02
C VAL A 346 -19.44 -26.79 -8.06
N ASP A 347 -20.16 -26.67 -9.19
CA ASP A 347 -21.36 -27.46 -9.45
C ASP A 347 -20.99 -28.95 -9.57
N ILE A 348 -21.25 -29.73 -8.53
CA ILE A 348 -21.14 -31.19 -8.61
C ILE A 348 -22.35 -31.73 -9.37
N ILE A 349 -22.10 -32.15 -10.62
CA ILE A 349 -23.07 -32.57 -11.65
C ILE A 349 -24.13 -33.58 -11.16
N ASP A 350 -23.87 -34.31 -10.07
CA ASP A 350 -24.74 -35.39 -9.58
C ASP A 350 -25.50 -35.07 -8.28
N SER A 351 -25.44 -33.85 -7.73
CA SER A 351 -26.25 -33.50 -6.55
C SER A 351 -26.56 -32.00 -6.50
N PRO A 352 -27.83 -31.55 -6.65
CA PRO A 352 -28.18 -30.14 -6.58
C PRO A 352 -28.06 -29.59 -5.14
N GLY A 353 -27.30 -28.51 -4.93
CA GLY A 353 -27.35 -27.68 -3.71
C GLY A 353 -26.14 -27.73 -2.77
N TRP A 354 -24.91 -27.87 -3.28
CA TRP A 354 -23.68 -27.95 -2.46
C TRP A 354 -22.66 -26.91 -2.89
N HIS A 355 -21.94 -26.39 -1.90
CA HIS A 355 -20.89 -25.40 -2.06
C HIS A 355 -19.55 -26.06 -1.78
N LEU A 356 -19.10 -26.91 -2.70
CA LEU A 356 -17.68 -27.25 -2.75
C LEU A 356 -16.96 -25.98 -3.20
N VAL A 357 -16.01 -25.51 -2.39
CA VAL A 357 -15.24 -24.31 -2.71
C VAL A 357 -13.83 -24.68 -3.14
N GLU A 358 -13.39 -24.02 -4.20
CA GLU A 358 -11.99 -24.05 -4.66
C GLU A 358 -11.43 -22.64 -4.69
N LEU A 359 -10.12 -22.51 -4.48
CA LEU A 359 -9.42 -21.24 -4.60
C LEU A 359 -9.52 -20.74 -6.04
N ARG A 360 -10.11 -19.57 -6.23
CA ARG A 360 -10.20 -18.90 -7.54
C ARG A 360 -8.82 -18.76 -8.15
N SER A 361 -8.69 -19.01 -9.46
CA SER A 361 -7.49 -18.61 -10.19
C SER A 361 -7.34 -17.08 -10.15
N PRO A 362 -6.12 -16.54 -10.39
CA PRO A 362 -5.95 -15.09 -10.49
C PRO A 362 -6.93 -14.43 -11.47
N LYS A 363 -7.25 -15.06 -12.61
CA LYS A 363 -8.23 -14.54 -13.57
C LYS A 363 -9.64 -14.50 -12.99
N ASP A 364 -10.06 -15.58 -12.33
CA ASP A 364 -11.40 -15.66 -11.73
C ASP A 364 -11.56 -14.70 -10.55
N LEU A 365 -10.48 -14.44 -9.79
CA LEU A 365 -10.48 -13.48 -8.67
C LEU A 365 -10.89 -12.07 -9.13
N PHE A 366 -10.42 -11.64 -10.31
CA PHE A 366 -10.81 -10.36 -10.94
C PHE A 366 -11.99 -10.51 -11.92
N ARG A 367 -12.65 -11.67 -11.92
CA ARG A 367 -13.78 -12.00 -12.79
C ARG A 367 -13.48 -11.92 -14.28
N PHE A 368 -12.21 -12.04 -14.68
CA PHE A 368 -11.83 -12.11 -16.09
C PHE A 368 -12.49 -13.34 -16.72
N ASP A 369 -12.95 -13.21 -17.96
CA ASP A 369 -13.45 -14.34 -18.73
C ASP A 369 -12.82 -14.35 -20.12
N ASP A 370 -13.22 -15.34 -20.92
CA ASP A 370 -12.85 -15.43 -22.32
C ASP A 370 -13.86 -14.74 -23.24
N SER A 371 -14.81 -13.95 -22.74
CA SER A 371 -15.90 -13.33 -23.51
C SER A 371 -15.83 -11.80 -23.50
N TYR A 372 -14.63 -11.25 -23.73
CA TYR A 372 -14.37 -9.82 -23.83
C TYR A 372 -14.00 -9.36 -25.24
N GLN A 373 -14.15 -8.06 -25.45
CA GLN A 373 -13.60 -7.28 -26.54
C GLN A 373 -12.68 -6.17 -25.98
N TYR A 374 -11.65 -5.80 -26.73
CA TYR A 374 -10.75 -4.69 -26.38
C TYR A 374 -11.32 -3.37 -26.90
N GLU A 375 -11.60 -2.43 -26.01
CA GLU A 375 -12.20 -1.13 -26.34
C GLU A 375 -11.18 -0.12 -26.84
N GLY A 376 -9.97 -0.14 -26.28
CA GLY A 376 -8.93 0.82 -26.58
C GLY A 376 -8.18 1.24 -25.33
N LYS A 377 -7.53 2.39 -25.40
CA LYS A 377 -6.87 3.02 -24.26
C LYS A 377 -7.73 4.12 -23.68
N GLY A 378 -7.61 4.41 -22.39
CA GLY A 378 -8.31 5.48 -21.69
C GLY A 378 -7.58 6.01 -20.47
N MET A 379 -8.28 6.78 -19.64
CA MET A 379 -7.75 7.36 -18.40
C MET A 379 -8.69 7.05 -17.24
N VAL A 380 -8.15 6.48 -16.17
CA VAL A 380 -8.87 6.24 -14.92
C VAL A 380 -8.03 6.79 -13.77
N ARG A 381 -8.62 7.69 -12.96
CA ARG A 381 -7.93 8.32 -11.81
C ARG A 381 -6.57 8.96 -12.17
N GLY A 382 -6.46 9.49 -13.39
CA GLY A 382 -5.21 10.10 -13.90
C GLY A 382 -4.17 9.09 -14.42
N LEU A 383 -4.48 7.80 -14.44
CA LEU A 383 -3.63 6.73 -14.97
C LEU A 383 -4.08 6.30 -16.36
N PRO A 384 -3.17 6.15 -17.34
CA PRO A 384 -3.51 5.58 -18.63
C PRO A 384 -3.75 4.07 -18.49
N VAL A 385 -4.82 3.59 -19.11
CA VAL A 385 -5.29 2.21 -18.99
C VAL A 385 -5.70 1.63 -20.34
N ASP A 386 -5.55 0.32 -20.50
CA ASP A 386 -6.24 -0.48 -21.51
C ASP A 386 -7.63 -0.87 -20.99
N ILE A 387 -8.64 -0.74 -21.85
CA ILE A 387 -10.04 -1.00 -21.52
C ILE A 387 -10.53 -2.23 -22.27
N TYR A 388 -11.18 -3.14 -21.55
CA TYR A 388 -11.83 -4.32 -22.09
C TYR A 388 -13.28 -4.36 -21.61
N ILE A 389 -14.21 -4.89 -22.41
CA ILE A 389 -15.61 -5.02 -22.02
C ILE A 389 -16.16 -6.41 -22.37
N SER A 390 -16.98 -6.96 -21.49
CA SER A 390 -17.73 -8.22 -21.68
C SER A 390 -19.21 -7.99 -21.38
N LEU A 391 -20.10 -8.71 -22.06
CA LEU A 391 -21.55 -8.72 -21.80
C LEU A 391 -21.97 -10.06 -21.21
N ARG A 392 -22.57 -10.03 -20.02
CA ARG A 392 -22.93 -11.23 -19.25
C ARG A 392 -24.35 -11.15 -18.72
N THR A 393 -24.91 -12.30 -18.37
CA THR A 393 -26.16 -12.40 -17.60
C THR A 393 -25.84 -12.54 -16.12
N MET A 394 -26.52 -11.78 -15.26
CA MET A 394 -26.41 -11.89 -13.81
C MET A 394 -27.77 -12.21 -13.21
N GLN A 395 -27.78 -13.14 -12.25
CA GLN A 395 -28.96 -13.50 -11.46
C GLN A 395 -28.98 -12.66 -10.19
N THR A 396 -30.02 -11.86 -9.98
CA THR A 396 -30.19 -11.10 -8.73
C THR A 396 -31.64 -11.21 -8.24
N LYS A 397 -31.83 -11.78 -7.04
CA LYS A 397 -33.15 -11.96 -6.40
C LYS A 397 -34.23 -12.57 -7.31
N GLY A 398 -33.87 -13.55 -8.14
CA GLY A 398 -34.77 -14.23 -9.07
C GLY A 398 -35.01 -13.52 -10.40
N LEU A 399 -34.33 -12.39 -10.65
CA LEU A 399 -34.34 -11.69 -11.93
C LEU A 399 -33.03 -11.95 -12.69
N VAL A 400 -33.14 -12.29 -13.98
CA VAL A 400 -31.99 -12.36 -14.90
C VAL A 400 -31.84 -11.01 -15.58
N ILE A 401 -30.71 -10.34 -15.38
CA ILE A 401 -30.40 -9.08 -16.06
C ILE A 401 -29.14 -9.22 -16.89
N ASN A 402 -29.06 -8.48 -17.99
CA ASN A 402 -27.82 -8.32 -18.73
C ASN A 402 -26.98 -7.23 -18.08
N VAL A 403 -25.68 -7.46 -17.96
CA VAL A 403 -24.72 -6.53 -17.36
C VAL A 403 -23.44 -6.52 -18.19
N THR A 404 -22.81 -5.36 -18.29
CA THR A 404 -21.47 -5.23 -18.84
C THR A 404 -20.42 -5.23 -17.75
N TYR A 405 -19.30 -5.90 -18.00
CA TYR A 405 -18.10 -5.89 -17.18
C TYR A 405 -17.02 -5.12 -17.95
N GLU A 406 -16.65 -3.94 -17.48
CA GLU A 406 -15.57 -3.13 -18.03
C GLU A 406 -14.31 -3.26 -17.15
N TYR A 407 -13.24 -3.82 -17.73
CA TYR A 407 -11.95 -3.99 -17.08
C TYR A 407 -11.01 -2.87 -17.50
N PHE A 408 -10.41 -2.19 -16.52
CA PHE A 408 -9.42 -1.14 -16.72
C PHE A 408 -8.08 -1.64 -16.19
N ILE A 409 -7.16 -1.93 -17.10
CA ILE A 409 -5.84 -2.48 -16.82
C ILE A 409 -4.80 -1.39 -17.04
N LEU A 410 -3.81 -1.25 -16.17
CA LEU A 410 -2.74 -0.28 -16.33
C LEU A 410 -2.02 -0.44 -17.68
N ASP A 411 -1.78 0.66 -18.37
CA ASP A 411 -1.09 0.66 -19.66
C ASP A 411 0.37 0.20 -19.49
N GLU A 412 0.82 -0.69 -20.38
CA GLU A 412 2.17 -1.28 -20.32
C GLU A 412 3.32 -0.27 -20.42
N SER A 413 3.05 0.94 -20.94
CA SER A 413 4.02 2.04 -21.01
C SER A 413 4.22 2.76 -19.68
N VAL A 414 3.37 2.53 -18.69
CA VAL A 414 3.52 3.09 -17.35
C VAL A 414 4.58 2.31 -16.60
N THR A 415 5.62 3.01 -16.17
CA THR A 415 6.61 2.49 -15.24
C THR A 415 6.25 2.91 -13.83
N GLU A 416 6.03 1.94 -12.93
CA GLU A 416 5.86 2.22 -11.51
C GLU A 416 7.24 2.37 -10.87
N ILE A 417 7.49 3.52 -10.23
CA ILE A 417 8.71 3.78 -9.46
C ILE A 417 8.34 3.74 -7.98
N ALA A 418 8.65 2.62 -7.32
CA ALA A 418 8.52 2.54 -5.87
C ALA A 418 9.55 3.45 -5.19
N ILE A 419 9.10 4.56 -4.61
CA ILE A 419 9.96 5.52 -3.89
C ILE A 419 10.68 4.78 -2.76
N GLY A 420 12.02 4.73 -2.82
CA GLY A 420 12.86 4.09 -1.80
C GLY A 420 13.25 2.63 -2.06
N LYS A 421 12.69 1.96 -3.09
CA LYS A 421 13.07 0.56 -3.45
C LYS A 421 13.83 0.43 -4.76
N GLY A 422 14.01 1.53 -5.53
CA GLY A 422 14.78 1.52 -6.78
C GLY A 422 14.22 0.61 -7.88
N GLN A 423 13.03 0.05 -7.70
CA GLN A 423 12.38 -0.84 -8.64
C GLN A 423 11.57 -0.05 -9.66
N VAL A 424 11.76 -0.42 -10.93
CA VAL A 424 10.93 -0.01 -12.06
C VAL A 424 10.11 -1.25 -12.43
N GLY A 425 8.91 -1.39 -11.87
CA GLY A 425 7.95 -2.37 -12.37
C GLY A 425 7.39 -1.86 -13.69
N LEU A 426 7.42 -2.66 -14.75
CA LEU A 426 6.59 -2.38 -15.92
C LEU A 426 5.13 -2.60 -15.48
N GLY A 427 4.24 -1.63 -15.69
CA GLY A 427 2.83 -1.67 -15.30
C GLY A 427 1.99 -2.77 -15.99
N LYS A 428 2.64 -3.76 -16.60
CA LYS A 428 1.98 -4.92 -17.22
C LYS A 428 1.17 -5.67 -16.16
N SER A 429 -0.07 -6.00 -16.53
CA SER A 429 -0.93 -6.89 -15.74
C SER A 429 -1.40 -6.37 -14.38
N VAL A 430 -1.51 -5.03 -14.21
CA VAL A 430 -2.08 -4.45 -12.98
C VAL A 430 -3.54 -4.04 -13.22
N PRO A 431 -4.54 -4.72 -12.63
CA PRO A 431 -5.92 -4.25 -12.64
C PRO A 431 -6.04 -2.95 -11.84
N ILE A 432 -6.69 -1.95 -12.41
CA ILE A 432 -6.92 -0.64 -11.76
C ILE A 432 -8.38 -0.51 -11.34
N GLU A 433 -9.30 -0.92 -12.20
CA GLU A 433 -10.73 -0.81 -11.93
C GLU A 433 -11.51 -1.91 -12.67
N LEU A 434 -12.60 -2.38 -12.06
CA LEU A 434 -13.65 -3.17 -12.70
C LEU A 434 -14.98 -2.46 -12.47
N ARG A 435 -15.73 -2.18 -13.55
CA ARG A 435 -17.09 -1.67 -13.48
C ARG A 435 -18.08 -2.71 -13.95
N ILE A 436 -19.16 -2.88 -13.19
CA ILE A 436 -20.30 -3.73 -13.55
C ILE A 436 -21.53 -2.84 -13.64
N THR A 437 -22.14 -2.78 -14.82
CA THR A 437 -23.29 -1.90 -15.09
C THR A 437 -24.41 -2.66 -15.79
N SER A 438 -25.66 -2.41 -15.42
CA SER A 438 -26.82 -2.94 -16.15
C SER A 438 -26.77 -2.55 -17.62
N TYR A 439 -26.96 -3.53 -18.50
CA TYR A 439 -26.93 -3.34 -19.95
C TYR A 439 -28.35 -3.30 -20.53
N ASN A 440 -28.76 -2.13 -21.00
CA ASN A 440 -29.98 -1.97 -21.78
C ASN A 440 -29.60 -1.84 -23.26
N ALA A 441 -30.06 -2.78 -24.08
CA ALA A 441 -29.75 -2.80 -25.51
C ALA A 441 -30.41 -1.65 -26.30
N ASP A 442 -31.30 -0.88 -25.69
CA ASP A 442 -32.10 0.15 -26.35
C ASP A 442 -31.67 1.58 -25.98
N GLY A 443 -30.55 1.76 -25.28
CA GLY A 443 -30.04 3.09 -24.89
C GLY A 443 -30.98 3.90 -24.00
N SER A 444 -32.08 3.30 -23.53
CA SER A 444 -32.98 3.91 -22.57
C SER A 444 -32.36 3.81 -21.18
N GLU A 445 -32.45 4.88 -20.39
CA GLU A 445 -32.42 4.75 -18.94
C GLU A 445 -33.52 3.74 -18.62
N GLY A 446 -33.11 2.50 -18.33
CA GLY A 446 -34.04 1.42 -18.03
C GLY A 446 -34.93 1.85 -16.88
N ASP A 447 -36.04 1.14 -16.68
CA ASP A 447 -36.92 1.35 -15.54
C ASP A 447 -36.09 1.75 -14.30
N PRO A 448 -36.18 3.02 -13.83
CA PRO A 448 -35.31 3.53 -12.78
C PRO A 448 -35.48 2.75 -11.46
N SER A 449 -36.46 1.84 -11.40
CA SER A 449 -36.62 0.86 -10.34
C SER A 449 -35.50 -0.19 -10.24
N PHE A 450 -34.73 -0.45 -11.32
CA PHE A 450 -33.72 -1.54 -11.36
C PHE A 450 -32.42 -1.18 -12.11
N SER A 451 -31.68 -0.17 -11.67
CA SER A 451 -30.29 0.05 -12.07
C SER A 451 -29.32 -0.71 -11.15
N HIS A 452 -28.48 -1.56 -11.74
CA HIS A 452 -27.41 -2.26 -11.01
C HIS A 452 -26.05 -1.64 -11.38
N TYR A 453 -25.30 -1.27 -10.36
CA TYR A 453 -24.01 -0.62 -10.49
C TYR A 453 -23.05 -1.08 -9.39
N GLU A 454 -21.90 -1.62 -9.80
CA GLU A 454 -20.78 -1.93 -8.91
C GLU A 454 -19.49 -1.39 -9.51
N ARG A 455 -18.64 -0.80 -8.67
CA ARG A 455 -17.28 -0.39 -9.05
C ARG A 455 -16.29 -0.97 -8.06
N TYR A 456 -15.37 -1.78 -8.55
CA TYR A 456 -14.23 -2.31 -7.82
C TYR A 456 -13.01 -1.49 -8.23
N ASN A 457 -12.33 -0.89 -7.28
CA ASN A 457 -11.09 -0.18 -7.53
C ASN A 457 -9.96 -0.91 -6.82
N PHE A 458 -8.83 -1.05 -7.49
CA PHE A 458 -7.66 -1.78 -6.99
C PHE A 458 -6.48 -0.83 -6.88
N PHE A 459 -5.78 -0.85 -5.75
CA PHE A 459 -4.64 0.04 -5.44
C PHE A 459 -3.55 -0.70 -4.67
N ASN A 460 -2.36 -0.08 -4.56
CA ASN A 460 -1.21 -0.64 -3.84
C ASN A 460 -0.94 -2.09 -4.29
N PHE A 461 -0.94 -2.31 -5.59
CA PHE A 461 -0.81 -3.63 -6.18
C PHE A 461 0.66 -4.04 -6.13
N GLU A 462 0.98 -5.00 -5.27
CA GLU A 462 2.31 -5.55 -5.08
C GLU A 462 2.34 -6.95 -5.67
N VAL A 463 3.21 -7.16 -6.67
CA VAL A 463 3.51 -8.46 -7.25
C VAL A 463 4.89 -8.87 -6.80
N SER A 464 5.07 -10.15 -6.49
CA SER A 464 6.40 -10.74 -6.42
C SER A 464 6.94 -10.89 -7.84
N ASP A 465 7.78 -9.96 -8.30
CA ASP A 465 8.33 -9.96 -9.67
C ASP A 465 9.43 -11.04 -9.85
N PRO A 466 9.19 -12.08 -10.69
CA PRO A 466 10.22 -13.07 -11.03
C PRO A 466 11.32 -12.50 -11.97
N ASP A 467 11.07 -11.38 -12.66
CA ASP A 467 12.02 -10.75 -13.58
C ASP A 467 12.91 -9.69 -12.90
N SER A 468 12.81 -9.55 -11.57
CA SER A 468 13.69 -8.64 -10.82
C SER A 468 15.13 -9.17 -10.83
N SER A 469 15.96 -8.53 -11.66
CA SER A 469 17.42 -8.74 -11.81
C SER A 469 18.25 -8.68 -10.50
N THR A 470 17.61 -8.49 -9.34
CA THR A 470 18.18 -8.56 -7.99
C THR A 470 18.20 -9.97 -7.38
N GLY A 471 17.65 -10.99 -8.05
CA GLY A 471 17.74 -12.39 -7.59
C GLY A 471 16.91 -12.69 -6.33
N THR A 472 15.84 -11.92 -6.12
CA THR A 472 14.80 -12.20 -5.13
C THR A 472 13.58 -12.75 -5.86
N ASP A 473 13.72 -13.97 -6.40
CA ASP A 473 12.57 -14.80 -6.78
C ASP A 473 11.70 -14.95 -5.53
N VAL A 474 10.50 -14.38 -5.57
CA VAL A 474 9.54 -14.52 -4.47
C VAL A 474 8.39 -15.42 -4.96
N ASP A 475 8.65 -16.72 -4.92
CA ASP A 475 7.68 -17.76 -5.27
C ASP A 475 6.57 -17.93 -4.23
N GLN A 476 6.65 -17.25 -3.07
CA GLN A 476 5.73 -17.39 -1.93
C GLN A 476 5.70 -16.14 -1.03
N LEU A 477 4.51 -15.79 -0.53
CA LEU A 477 4.35 -14.85 0.60
C LEU A 477 4.98 -15.41 1.88
N GLN A 478 5.39 -14.53 2.80
CA GLN A 478 6.03 -14.97 4.03
C GLN A 478 5.03 -15.62 5.00
N PRO A 479 5.41 -16.69 5.73
CA PRO A 479 4.51 -17.37 6.66
C PRO A 479 3.86 -16.46 7.72
N PHE A 480 4.60 -15.47 8.23
CA PHE A 480 4.07 -14.51 9.21
C PHE A 480 2.97 -13.59 8.65
N GLN A 481 2.83 -13.49 7.32
CA GLN A 481 1.70 -12.80 6.72
C GLN A 481 0.39 -13.57 6.90
N PHE A 482 0.44 -14.85 7.29
CA PHE A 482 -0.70 -15.70 7.60
C PHE A 482 -0.66 -16.16 9.07
N ASP A 483 -0.34 -15.24 10.00
CA ASP A 483 -0.28 -15.57 11.42
C ASP A 483 -1.67 -15.87 12.01
N VAL A 484 -1.85 -17.14 12.40
CA VAL A 484 -3.04 -17.67 13.10
C VAL A 484 -2.70 -18.13 14.51
N GLY A 485 -1.52 -17.78 15.04
CA GLY A 485 -1.07 -18.20 16.35
C GLY A 485 -2.07 -17.85 17.44
N SER A 486 -2.73 -16.69 17.37
CA SER A 486 -3.77 -16.25 18.31
C SER A 486 -4.98 -17.19 18.43
N CYS A 487 -5.21 -18.06 17.44
CA CYS A 487 -6.30 -19.04 17.41
C CYS A 487 -6.03 -20.30 18.25
N TYR A 488 -4.78 -20.51 18.65
CA TYR A 488 -4.36 -21.71 19.38
C TYR A 488 -4.03 -21.36 20.83
N THR A 489 -4.37 -22.21 21.79
CA THR A 489 -3.94 -22.00 23.19
C THR A 489 -2.44 -22.27 23.34
N GLN A 490 -1.85 -21.94 24.49
CA GLN A 490 -0.42 -22.20 24.74
C GLN A 490 -0.06 -23.69 24.66
N GLU A 491 -0.99 -24.56 25.05
CA GLU A 491 -0.83 -26.03 25.02
C GLU A 491 -0.84 -26.59 23.59
N GLN A 492 -1.47 -25.86 22.66
CA GLN A 492 -1.56 -26.19 21.24
C GLN A 492 -0.43 -25.56 20.42
N ARG A 493 0.63 -25.08 21.08
CA ARG A 493 1.80 -24.44 20.45
C ARG A 493 3.08 -25.08 20.98
N LEU A 494 3.98 -25.46 20.07
CA LEU A 494 5.30 -25.97 20.41
C LEU A 494 6.36 -25.09 19.76
N ASN A 495 7.33 -24.61 20.54
CA ASN A 495 8.40 -23.78 20.01
C ASN A 495 9.68 -24.57 19.99
N PHE A 496 10.45 -24.39 18.92
CA PHE A 496 11.68 -25.11 18.75
C PHE A 496 12.71 -24.30 17.98
N VAL A 497 13.97 -24.65 18.19
CA VAL A 497 15.11 -24.03 17.53
C VAL A 497 15.87 -25.09 16.76
N LEU A 498 16.14 -24.80 15.49
CA LEU A 498 16.98 -25.60 14.61
C LEU A 498 18.34 -24.95 14.51
N LYS A 499 19.38 -25.70 14.83
CA LYS A 499 20.77 -25.26 14.64
C LYS A 499 21.29 -25.79 13.32
N PHE A 500 21.90 -24.95 12.50
CA PHE A 500 22.38 -25.31 11.17
C PHE A 500 23.87 -25.05 10.99
N SER A 501 24.46 -25.76 10.03
CA SER A 501 25.76 -25.46 9.46
C SER A 501 25.71 -25.50 7.93
N ALA A 502 26.51 -24.66 7.27
CA ALA A 502 26.66 -24.71 5.82
C ALA A 502 27.51 -25.93 5.42
N ILE A 503 27.07 -26.67 4.40
CA ILE A 503 27.80 -27.86 3.93
C ILE A 503 29.09 -27.48 3.21
N ASN A 504 29.07 -26.37 2.45
CA ASN A 504 30.19 -25.88 1.64
C ASN A 504 30.51 -24.41 1.97
N GLY A 505 31.15 -24.15 3.11
CA GLY A 505 31.71 -22.83 3.46
C GLY A 505 31.36 -22.32 4.86
N THR A 506 31.81 -21.11 5.19
CA THR A 506 31.53 -20.39 6.46
C THR A 506 30.58 -19.21 6.28
N MET A 507 30.03 -19.00 5.07
CA MET A 507 29.20 -17.85 4.73
C MET A 507 27.79 -17.96 5.28
N LYS A 508 27.27 -16.88 5.89
CA LYS A 508 25.92 -16.82 6.46
C LYS A 508 24.94 -16.21 5.43
N PRO A 509 23.65 -16.59 5.45
CA PRO A 509 22.61 -15.97 4.60
C PRO A 509 22.58 -14.44 4.66
N LYS A 510 22.81 -13.85 5.84
CA LYS A 510 22.90 -12.40 6.03
C LYS A 510 24.00 -11.74 5.20
N ASP A 511 25.15 -12.40 5.04
CA ASP A 511 26.29 -11.88 4.28
C ASP A 511 26.00 -11.80 2.77
N MET A 512 24.95 -12.52 2.32
CA MET A 512 24.51 -12.58 0.93
C MET A 512 23.15 -11.87 0.71
N ASN A 513 22.57 -11.26 1.74
CA ASN A 513 21.21 -10.71 1.72
C ASN A 513 20.12 -11.76 1.38
N LEU A 514 20.30 -13.01 1.83
CA LEU A 514 19.42 -14.16 1.54
C LEU A 514 18.61 -14.65 2.77
N THR A 515 18.53 -13.88 3.85
CA THR A 515 17.83 -14.24 5.09
C THR A 515 16.38 -14.67 4.84
N GLU A 516 15.62 -13.87 4.10
CA GLU A 516 14.20 -14.12 3.80
C GLU A 516 14.00 -15.37 2.93
N LEU A 517 14.89 -15.58 1.96
CA LEU A 517 14.87 -16.76 1.10
C LEU A 517 15.21 -18.03 1.90
N PHE A 518 16.16 -17.95 2.84
CA PHE A 518 16.47 -19.04 3.76
C PHE A 518 15.25 -19.43 4.58
N ILE A 519 14.58 -18.46 5.21
CA ILE A 519 13.40 -18.70 6.06
C ILE A 519 12.32 -19.43 5.27
N ARG A 520 12.01 -18.97 4.06
CA ARG A 520 11.03 -19.63 3.17
C ARG A 520 11.42 -21.05 2.81
N SER A 521 12.65 -21.26 2.33
CA SER A 521 13.13 -22.59 1.99
C SER A 521 13.09 -23.52 3.21
N ALA A 522 13.42 -23.02 4.39
CA ALA A 522 13.39 -23.80 5.62
C ALA A 522 11.95 -24.19 6.02
N VAL A 523 10.97 -23.29 5.88
CA VAL A 523 9.56 -23.60 6.14
C VAL A 523 9.00 -24.61 5.12
N LYS A 524 9.38 -24.50 3.84
CA LYS A 524 9.05 -25.54 2.83
C LYS A 524 9.58 -26.91 3.24
N VAL A 525 10.82 -26.98 3.75
CA VAL A 525 11.43 -28.23 4.23
C VAL A 525 10.76 -28.72 5.52
N LEU A 526 10.32 -27.82 6.41
CA LEU A 526 9.55 -28.19 7.61
C LEU A 526 8.22 -28.86 7.24
N VAL A 527 7.46 -28.26 6.32
CA VAL A 527 6.24 -28.85 5.76
C VAL A 527 6.53 -30.23 5.16
N ALA A 528 7.59 -30.36 4.34
CA ALA A 528 7.98 -31.64 3.77
C ALA A 528 8.46 -32.67 4.80
N SER A 529 9.03 -32.23 5.92
CA SER A 529 9.52 -33.09 7.01
C SER A 529 8.38 -33.69 7.83
N ASP A 530 7.21 -33.04 7.85
CA ASP A 530 5.95 -33.60 8.31
C ASP A 530 5.29 -34.48 7.22
N MET A 531 6.10 -35.19 6.43
CA MET A 531 5.66 -36.00 5.28
C MET A 531 4.91 -35.21 4.19
N GLY A 532 5.02 -33.88 4.17
CA GLY A 532 4.23 -33.01 3.28
C GLY A 532 2.76 -32.94 3.68
N LEU A 533 2.44 -33.34 4.91
CA LEU A 533 1.11 -33.29 5.47
C LEU A 533 0.83 -31.87 5.98
N ALA A 534 1.45 -31.36 7.04
CA ALA A 534 1.14 -30.03 7.59
C ALA A 534 0.96 -28.89 6.56
N SER A 535 -0.13 -28.13 6.70
CA SER A 535 -0.27 -26.83 6.04
C SER A 535 0.86 -25.88 6.46
N PRO A 536 1.43 -25.05 5.55
CA PRO A 536 2.49 -24.09 5.89
C PRO A 536 2.11 -23.14 7.03
N ILE A 537 0.81 -22.88 7.20
CA ILE A 537 0.25 -22.02 8.25
C ILE A 537 0.51 -22.54 9.66
N ARG A 538 0.89 -23.81 9.83
CA ARG A 538 1.26 -24.35 11.16
C ARG A 538 2.62 -23.86 11.64
N PHE A 539 3.48 -23.35 10.76
CA PHE A 539 4.83 -22.89 11.10
C PHE A 539 4.86 -21.37 11.23
N GLN A 540 4.61 -20.90 12.44
CA GLN A 540 4.50 -19.50 12.78
C GLN A 540 5.82 -18.90 13.28
N HIS A 541 5.95 -17.59 13.09
CA HIS A 541 7.04 -16.76 13.62
C HIS A 541 8.46 -17.28 13.36
N PRO A 542 8.80 -17.66 12.12
CA PRO A 542 10.17 -18.06 11.83
C PRO A 542 11.13 -16.87 12.00
N GLN A 543 12.15 -17.04 12.84
CA GLN A 543 13.18 -16.04 13.10
C GLN A 543 14.57 -16.65 12.94
N LEU A 544 15.47 -15.93 12.26
CA LEU A 544 16.81 -16.42 11.96
C LEU A 544 17.87 -15.60 12.72
N ASP A 545 18.57 -16.27 13.62
CA ASP A 545 19.67 -15.75 14.43
C ASP A 545 21.01 -16.39 14.06
N TYR A 546 22.11 -15.78 14.53
CA TYR A 546 23.46 -16.16 14.16
C TYR A 546 24.43 -16.03 15.34
N ASP A 547 25.33 -17.01 15.48
CA ASP A 547 26.59 -16.84 16.21
C ASP A 547 27.77 -16.89 15.22
N ASP A 548 29.02 -16.89 15.69
CA ASP A 548 30.22 -16.92 14.83
C ASP A 548 30.34 -18.14 13.91
N LYS A 549 29.66 -19.25 14.24
CA LYS A 549 29.84 -20.57 13.62
C LYS A 549 28.55 -21.19 13.07
N TYR A 550 27.40 -20.83 13.62
CA TYR A 550 26.12 -21.49 13.39
C TYR A 550 25.02 -20.46 13.14
N LEU A 551 23.97 -20.95 12.48
CA LEU A 551 22.71 -20.25 12.29
C LEU A 551 21.60 -20.98 13.04
N TYR A 552 20.70 -20.22 13.63
CA TYR A 552 19.63 -20.70 14.50
C TYR A 552 18.29 -20.24 13.95
N LEU A 553 17.44 -21.17 13.52
CA LEU A 553 16.08 -20.87 13.10
C LEU A 553 15.13 -21.21 14.24
N THR A 554 14.48 -20.21 14.80
CA THR A 554 13.42 -20.34 15.79
C THR A 554 12.07 -20.36 15.08
N VAL A 555 11.21 -21.32 15.42
CA VAL A 555 9.86 -21.47 14.82
C VAL A 555 8.86 -21.92 15.88
N THR A 556 7.62 -21.50 15.73
CA THR A 556 6.45 -22.01 16.47
C THR A 556 5.66 -22.97 15.59
N LEU A 557 5.52 -24.22 16.02
CA LEU A 557 4.60 -25.19 15.45
C LEU A 557 3.24 -25.10 16.15
N LEU A 558 2.16 -24.98 15.37
CA LEU A 558 0.78 -25.05 15.84
C LEU A 558 0.24 -26.48 15.76
N ASP A 559 -0.71 -26.82 16.62
CA ASP A 559 -1.47 -28.07 16.51
C ASP A 559 -2.36 -28.07 15.26
N LYS A 560 -2.99 -29.21 14.95
CA LYS A 560 -3.99 -29.32 13.89
C LYS A 560 -5.22 -28.41 14.20
N PRO A 561 -5.92 -27.87 13.18
CA PRO A 561 -7.11 -27.07 13.39
C PRO A 561 -8.21 -27.90 14.05
N HIS A 562 -9.12 -27.21 14.72
CA HIS A 562 -10.25 -27.85 15.40
C HIS A 562 -11.06 -28.69 14.40
N VAL A 563 -11.44 -29.90 14.78
CA VAL A 563 -12.01 -30.84 13.80
C VAL A 563 -13.31 -30.33 13.19
N TYR A 564 -14.13 -29.59 13.94
CA TYR A 564 -15.36 -29.01 13.44
C TYR A 564 -15.15 -27.89 12.41
N SER A 565 -14.03 -27.16 12.46
CA SER A 565 -13.75 -26.10 11.49
C SER A 565 -13.32 -26.65 10.12
N GLN A 566 -13.04 -27.94 10.01
CA GLN A 566 -12.71 -28.60 8.74
C GLN A 566 -13.94 -29.11 7.97
N PHE A 567 -15.16 -28.97 8.53
CA PHE A 567 -16.38 -29.48 7.91
C PHE A 567 -17.54 -28.50 8.01
N ILE A 568 -18.36 -28.47 6.97
CA ILE A 568 -19.65 -27.79 6.94
C ILE A 568 -20.70 -28.74 7.52
N LYS A 569 -21.37 -28.32 8.60
CA LYS A 569 -22.50 -29.06 9.18
C LYS A 569 -23.75 -28.88 8.33
N VAL A 570 -24.36 -30.00 7.97
CA VAL A 570 -25.60 -30.04 7.20
C VAL A 570 -26.80 -29.75 8.10
N ASP A 571 -27.76 -28.98 7.58
CA ASP A 571 -29.05 -28.75 8.23
C ASP A 571 -29.78 -30.08 8.55
N SER A 572 -29.87 -30.37 9.84
CA SER A 572 -30.46 -31.60 10.38
C SER A 572 -31.97 -31.69 10.14
N SER A 573 -32.65 -30.58 9.82
CA SER A 573 -34.09 -30.56 9.47
C SER A 573 -34.43 -31.46 8.27
N LYS A 574 -33.44 -31.73 7.42
CA LYS A 574 -33.57 -32.58 6.22
C LYS A 574 -33.44 -34.07 6.51
N ASN A 575 -33.15 -34.47 7.76
CA ASN A 575 -32.76 -35.83 8.17
C ASN A 575 -31.73 -36.47 7.21
N PRO A 576 -30.53 -35.88 7.08
CA PRO A 576 -29.54 -36.32 6.10
C PRO A 576 -28.82 -37.61 6.52
N THR A 577 -28.24 -38.32 5.54
CA THR A 577 -27.28 -39.42 5.72
C THR A 577 -26.28 -39.43 4.55
N VAL A 578 -25.14 -40.13 4.65
CA VAL A 578 -24.14 -40.20 3.58
C VAL A 578 -24.73 -40.77 2.28
N LEU A 579 -24.25 -40.28 1.12
CA LEU A 579 -24.65 -40.80 -0.20
C LEU A 579 -24.32 -42.29 -0.36
N ARG A 580 -23.12 -42.68 0.10
CA ARG A 580 -22.62 -44.05 0.06
C ARG A 580 -21.75 -44.30 1.28
N ILE A 581 -21.96 -45.43 1.94
CA ILE A 581 -21.12 -45.85 3.05
C ILE A 581 -19.92 -46.58 2.46
N ASP A 582 -18.76 -45.95 2.51
CA ASP A 582 -17.46 -46.53 2.14
C ASP A 582 -16.82 -47.27 3.31
N ASP A 583 -16.98 -46.74 4.51
CA ASP A 583 -16.45 -47.29 5.75
C ASP A 583 -17.36 -46.92 6.94
N SER A 584 -17.26 -47.63 8.05
CA SER A 584 -18.00 -47.33 9.28
C SER A 584 -17.26 -47.73 10.54
N ALA A 585 -17.43 -46.94 11.60
CA ALA A 585 -16.82 -47.18 12.91
C ALA A 585 -17.82 -46.99 14.05
N GLN A 586 -17.51 -47.57 15.20
CA GLN A 586 -18.23 -47.27 16.42
C GLN A 586 -17.40 -46.27 17.23
N GLN A 587 -17.91 -45.07 17.43
CA GLN A 587 -17.25 -44.02 18.20
C GLN A 587 -18.10 -43.56 19.39
N ASN A 588 -17.47 -42.92 20.37
CA ASN A 588 -18.15 -42.49 21.59
C ASN A 588 -18.98 -41.22 21.39
N ASN A 589 -18.52 -40.32 20.52
CA ASN A 589 -19.14 -39.03 20.29
C ASN A 589 -18.92 -38.58 18.83
N GLU A 590 -19.57 -37.47 18.47
CA GLU A 590 -19.49 -36.88 17.13
C GLU A 590 -18.07 -36.42 16.79
N GLU A 591 -17.34 -35.83 17.74
CA GLU A 591 -15.97 -35.34 17.54
C GLU A 591 -15.00 -36.47 17.15
N SER A 592 -14.97 -37.58 17.90
CA SER A 592 -14.17 -38.77 17.58
C SER A 592 -14.53 -39.39 16.23
N CYS A 593 -15.80 -39.24 15.81
CA CYS A 593 -16.25 -39.61 14.47
C CYS A 593 -15.55 -38.77 13.40
N LEU A 594 -15.52 -37.45 13.58
CA LEU A 594 -14.85 -36.53 12.66
C LEU A 594 -13.33 -36.73 12.66
N GLU A 595 -12.72 -36.99 13.82
CA GLU A 595 -11.27 -37.24 13.90
C GLU A 595 -10.87 -38.53 13.17
N SER A 596 -11.65 -39.60 13.32
CA SER A 596 -11.40 -40.87 12.61
C SER A 596 -11.44 -40.69 11.09
N CYS A 597 -12.29 -39.79 10.60
CA CYS A 597 -12.36 -39.41 9.19
C CYS A 597 -11.04 -38.80 8.69
N ASN A 598 -10.26 -38.16 9.57
CA ASN A 598 -8.94 -37.62 9.23
C ASN A 598 -7.85 -38.69 9.27
N THR A 599 -7.90 -39.66 10.18
CA THR A 599 -6.73 -40.51 10.51
C THR A 599 -6.86 -41.98 10.14
N GLU A 600 -8.07 -42.55 10.13
CA GLU A 600 -8.27 -44.00 10.11
C GLU A 600 -8.92 -44.54 8.81
N VAL A 601 -9.53 -43.67 8.00
CA VAL A 601 -10.31 -44.09 6.82
C VAL A 601 -9.43 -44.20 5.56
N SER A 602 -9.04 -45.43 5.24
CA SER A 602 -8.15 -45.75 4.10
C SER A 602 -8.70 -45.44 2.71
N SER A 603 -10.03 -45.34 2.54
CA SER A 603 -10.72 -45.07 1.26
C SER A 603 -10.88 -43.58 0.94
N GLY A 604 -10.42 -42.69 1.84
CA GLY A 604 -10.67 -41.25 1.79
C GLY A 604 -12.03 -40.88 2.39
N CYS A 605 -12.08 -39.74 3.10
CA CYS A 605 -13.27 -39.32 3.82
C CYS A 605 -13.56 -37.83 3.58
N ASN A 606 -14.64 -37.59 2.82
CA ASN A 606 -15.12 -36.27 2.41
C ASN A 606 -16.47 -35.93 3.06
N THR A 607 -17.27 -36.95 3.36
CA THR A 607 -18.52 -36.81 4.12
C THR A 607 -18.55 -37.80 5.27
N VAL A 608 -18.99 -37.35 6.44
CA VAL A 608 -19.13 -38.17 7.65
C VAL A 608 -20.51 -37.95 8.26
N ALA A 609 -21.13 -39.04 8.72
CA ALA A 609 -22.40 -39.00 9.44
C ALA A 609 -22.25 -39.66 10.81
N PHE A 610 -22.63 -38.93 11.86
CA PHE A 610 -22.79 -39.46 13.22
C PHE A 610 -24.26 -39.71 13.50
N CYS A 611 -24.64 -40.98 13.64
CA CYS A 611 -26.02 -41.44 13.70
C CYS A 611 -26.41 -41.94 15.08
N SER A 612 -27.65 -41.67 15.48
CA SER A 612 -28.25 -42.11 16.74
C SER A 612 -29.65 -42.69 16.51
N GLY A 613 -30.01 -43.73 17.26
CA GLY A 613 -31.32 -44.39 17.18
C GLY A 613 -31.24 -45.91 16.96
N PRO A 614 -32.40 -46.60 16.94
CA PRO A 614 -32.46 -48.03 16.68
C PRO A 614 -32.08 -48.39 15.23
N ASN A 615 -31.54 -49.60 15.03
CA ASN A 615 -31.20 -50.17 13.72
C ASN A 615 -30.22 -49.31 12.90
N LEU A 616 -29.11 -48.92 13.52
CA LEU A 616 -28.06 -48.14 12.87
C LEU A 616 -27.54 -48.83 11.58
N PRO A 617 -27.17 -48.06 10.54
CA PRO A 617 -26.56 -48.60 9.33
C PRO A 617 -25.27 -49.36 9.66
N GLN A 618 -25.13 -50.58 9.14
CA GLN A 618 -24.02 -51.48 9.44
C GLN A 618 -23.82 -51.77 10.96
N GLY A 619 -24.80 -51.45 11.81
CA GLY A 619 -24.68 -51.56 13.27
C GLY A 619 -23.70 -50.58 13.90
N ARG A 620 -23.32 -49.50 13.20
CA ARG A 620 -22.30 -48.54 13.60
C ARG A 620 -22.86 -47.12 13.61
N ASN A 621 -22.37 -46.27 14.52
CA ASN A 621 -22.83 -44.89 14.63
C ASN A 621 -22.03 -43.88 13.80
N CYS A 622 -20.85 -44.24 13.28
CA CYS A 622 -20.09 -43.41 12.35
C CYS A 622 -20.08 -44.01 10.96
N LEU A 623 -20.48 -43.22 9.97
CA LEU A 623 -20.50 -43.60 8.56
C LEU A 623 -19.62 -42.65 7.78
N TYR A 624 -18.72 -43.19 6.97
CA TYR A 624 -17.77 -42.41 6.16
C TYR A 624 -18.04 -42.61 4.67
N SER A 625 -17.84 -41.54 3.90
CA SER A 625 -17.94 -41.55 2.45
C SER A 625 -16.78 -40.82 1.82
N ALA A 626 -16.21 -41.42 0.78
CA ALA A 626 -15.26 -40.76 -0.11
C ALA A 626 -15.95 -39.79 -1.08
N LEU A 627 -17.28 -39.82 -1.17
CA LEU A 627 -18.06 -38.89 -1.98
C LEU A 627 -18.40 -37.62 -1.19
N PHE A 628 -18.44 -36.50 -1.89
CA PHE A 628 -18.99 -35.25 -1.36
C PHE A 628 -20.51 -35.30 -1.42
N GLY A 629 -21.18 -35.02 -0.30
CA GLY A 629 -22.62 -34.83 -0.23
C GLY A 629 -23.38 -35.84 0.64
N TYR A 630 -24.67 -35.57 0.81
CA TYR A 630 -25.63 -36.34 1.60
C TYR A 630 -26.89 -36.65 0.77
N GLN A 631 -27.63 -37.66 1.19
CA GLN A 631 -29.00 -37.94 0.75
C GLN A 631 -29.97 -37.84 1.92
N LYS A 632 -31.25 -37.71 1.63
CA LYS A 632 -32.29 -37.81 2.66
C LYS A 632 -32.35 -39.24 3.20
N ASN A 633 -32.31 -39.39 4.51
CA ASN A 633 -32.55 -40.67 5.15
C ASN A 633 -34.04 -41.06 5.01
N THR A 634 -34.30 -42.10 4.22
CA THR A 634 -35.65 -42.62 3.95
C THR A 634 -36.08 -43.70 4.95
N GLN A 635 -35.16 -44.23 5.78
CA GLN A 635 -35.43 -45.37 6.66
C GLN A 635 -36.04 -44.98 8.01
N GLY A 636 -35.98 -43.71 8.41
CA GLY A 636 -36.70 -43.12 9.57
C GLY A 636 -36.40 -43.69 10.97
N ALA A 637 -35.64 -44.79 11.08
CA ALA A 637 -35.34 -45.48 12.34
C ALA A 637 -34.19 -44.84 13.13
N TYR A 638 -33.36 -44.02 12.49
CA TYR A 638 -32.22 -43.33 13.09
C TYR A 638 -32.11 -41.91 12.51
N THR A 639 -31.44 -41.02 13.24
CA THR A 639 -31.14 -39.65 12.82
C THR A 639 -29.63 -39.47 12.76
N CYS A 640 -29.13 -38.67 11.82
CA CYS A 640 -27.69 -38.39 11.72
C CYS A 640 -27.40 -36.90 11.65
N SER A 641 -26.32 -36.50 12.33
CA SER A 641 -25.60 -35.26 12.01
C SER A 641 -24.65 -35.56 10.85
N VAL A 642 -24.73 -34.80 9.76
CA VAL A 642 -23.85 -34.99 8.60
C VAL A 642 -22.94 -33.79 8.43
N PHE A 643 -21.68 -34.05 8.12
CA PHE A 643 -20.62 -33.09 7.94
C PHE A 643 -19.90 -33.37 6.63
N VAL A 644 -19.65 -32.32 5.83
CA VAL A 644 -19.02 -32.42 4.52
C VAL A 644 -17.81 -31.49 4.49
N ARG A 645 -16.69 -31.94 3.91
CA ARG A 645 -15.53 -31.05 3.72
C ARG A 645 -15.87 -29.91 2.76
N PRO A 646 -15.36 -28.69 3.00
CA PRO A 646 -15.60 -27.54 2.13
C PRO A 646 -14.78 -27.60 0.85
N THR A 647 -13.61 -28.25 0.83
CA THR A 647 -12.68 -28.27 -0.31
C THR A 647 -12.38 -29.69 -0.78
N ASN A 648 -11.98 -29.82 -2.05
CA ASN A 648 -11.58 -31.09 -2.67
C ASN A 648 -10.05 -31.16 -2.84
N SER A 649 -9.30 -30.68 -1.84
CA SER A 649 -7.84 -30.63 -1.95
C SER A 649 -7.27 -32.05 -2.17
N SER A 650 -6.43 -32.18 -3.20
CA SER A 650 -5.70 -33.42 -3.51
C SER A 650 -4.68 -33.76 -2.41
N SER A 651 -4.20 -32.73 -1.70
CA SER A 651 -3.49 -32.83 -0.43
C SER A 651 -4.48 -33.21 0.67
N ARG A 652 -4.88 -34.49 0.71
CA ARG A 652 -5.72 -35.07 1.77
C ARG A 652 -4.91 -35.20 3.04
N VAL A 653 -4.58 -34.07 3.62
CA VAL A 653 -3.69 -34.00 4.74
C VAL A 653 -4.46 -34.42 5.99
N SER A 654 -4.19 -35.65 6.43
CA SER A 654 -4.37 -36.00 7.84
C SER A 654 -3.32 -35.21 8.62
N GLU A 655 -3.67 -34.00 9.07
CA GLU A 655 -2.71 -33.19 9.82
C GLU A 655 -2.37 -33.91 11.12
N GLN A 656 -1.08 -34.21 11.29
CA GLN A 656 -0.57 -34.87 12.48
C GLN A 656 -0.79 -33.99 13.70
N SER A 657 -1.06 -34.63 14.85
CA SER A 657 -1.07 -33.91 16.13
C SER A 657 0.27 -33.21 16.38
N LEU A 658 0.26 -32.20 17.25
CA LEU A 658 1.45 -31.43 17.60
C LEU A 658 2.68 -32.29 17.95
N GLU A 659 2.49 -33.35 18.73
CA GLU A 659 3.57 -34.24 19.18
C GLU A 659 4.05 -35.20 18.08
N GLU A 660 3.14 -35.69 17.23
CA GLU A 660 3.50 -36.53 16.06
C GLU A 660 4.32 -35.74 15.05
N ALA A 661 3.88 -34.51 14.72
CA ALA A 661 4.61 -33.62 13.82
C ALA A 661 6.00 -33.27 14.38
N TRP A 662 6.10 -32.99 15.69
CA TRP A 662 7.38 -32.78 16.37
C TRP A 662 8.30 -34.00 16.29
N PHE A 663 7.76 -35.20 16.51
CA PHE A 663 8.51 -36.45 16.38
C PHE A 663 9.04 -36.64 14.94
N SER A 664 8.20 -36.39 13.94
CA SER A 664 8.59 -36.43 12.52
C SER A 664 9.73 -35.47 12.21
N ILE A 665 9.59 -34.18 12.55
CA ILE A 665 10.63 -33.15 12.34
C ILE A 665 11.93 -33.54 13.04
N SER A 666 11.87 -33.93 14.31
CA SER A 666 13.07 -34.28 15.08
C SER A 666 13.77 -35.53 14.55
N SER A 667 13.04 -36.51 14.02
CA SER A 667 13.59 -37.68 13.35
C SER A 667 14.35 -37.33 12.06
N VAL A 668 13.80 -36.44 11.22
CA VAL A 668 14.47 -35.99 9.98
C VAL A 668 15.75 -35.20 10.28
N VAL A 669 15.75 -34.38 11.33
CA VAL A 669 16.95 -33.66 11.79
C VAL A 669 18.00 -34.63 12.34
N ASN A 670 17.61 -35.54 13.23
CA ASN A 670 18.53 -36.48 13.88
C ASN A 670 19.14 -37.51 12.92
N SER A 671 18.43 -37.85 11.84
CA SER A 671 18.96 -38.67 10.73
C SER A 671 19.85 -37.89 9.77
N GLY A 672 19.99 -36.57 9.95
CA GLY A 672 20.81 -35.69 9.12
C GLY A 672 20.23 -35.44 7.73
N GLN A 673 18.94 -35.69 7.52
CA GLN A 673 18.26 -35.53 6.23
C GLN A 673 17.63 -34.15 6.03
N PHE A 674 17.54 -33.35 7.10
CA PHE A 674 17.01 -31.99 7.03
C PHE A 674 18.01 -31.04 6.33
N LEU A 675 17.74 -30.75 5.05
CA LEU A 675 18.59 -29.96 4.16
C LEU A 675 17.79 -28.79 3.57
N VAL A 676 18.31 -27.57 3.72
CA VAL A 676 17.71 -26.35 3.18
C VAL A 676 18.53 -25.85 2.00
N PRO A 677 18.06 -26.06 0.74
CA PRO A 677 18.70 -25.51 -0.45
C PRO A 677 18.27 -24.06 -0.70
N ILE A 678 19.22 -23.23 -1.12
CA ILE A 678 19.02 -21.83 -1.50
C ILE A 678 19.75 -21.57 -2.82
N VAL A 679 19.05 -21.06 -3.82
CA VAL A 679 19.65 -20.66 -5.10
C VAL A 679 19.81 -19.15 -5.09
N ALA A 680 21.05 -18.66 -5.13
CA ALA A 680 21.34 -17.24 -5.26
C ALA A 680 21.24 -16.78 -6.72
N GLY A 681 20.91 -15.50 -6.95
CA GLY A 681 20.98 -14.88 -8.29
C GLY A 681 22.37 -15.08 -8.89
N GLN A 682 22.43 -15.72 -10.07
CA GLN A 682 23.58 -16.38 -10.75
C GLN A 682 23.57 -17.92 -10.72
N GLY A 683 22.58 -18.57 -10.11
CA GLY A 683 22.43 -20.04 -10.16
C GLY A 683 23.39 -20.81 -9.25
N ARG A 684 24.05 -20.12 -8.30
CA ARG A 684 24.86 -20.78 -7.25
C ARG A 684 23.93 -21.29 -6.15
N SER A 685 23.94 -22.61 -5.94
CA SER A 685 23.17 -23.25 -4.89
C SER A 685 24.00 -23.42 -3.62
N HIS A 686 23.47 -22.95 -2.50
CA HIS A 686 23.99 -23.16 -1.15
C HIS A 686 23.06 -24.09 -0.39
N THR A 687 23.61 -25.07 0.33
CA THR A 687 22.82 -26.01 1.13
C THR A 687 23.24 -25.95 2.59
N PHE A 688 22.25 -25.80 3.46
CA PHE A 688 22.40 -25.77 4.91
C PHE A 688 21.84 -27.05 5.51
N ARG A 689 22.58 -27.67 6.42
CA ARG A 689 22.18 -28.89 7.11
C ARG A 689 21.79 -28.57 8.54
N ALA A 690 20.63 -29.04 9.00
CA ALA A 690 20.31 -28.99 10.42
C ALA A 690 21.18 -29.99 11.19
N MET A 691 21.79 -29.51 12.25
CA MET A 691 22.73 -30.23 13.12
C MET A 691 22.05 -30.72 14.39
N SER A 692 21.10 -29.94 14.91
CA SER A 692 20.34 -30.28 16.10
C SER A 692 19.01 -29.53 16.12
N VAL A 693 18.06 -30.07 16.89
CA VAL A 693 16.77 -29.44 17.16
C VAL A 693 16.46 -29.54 18.65
N GLU A 694 15.99 -28.45 19.25
CA GLU A 694 15.62 -28.41 20.67
C GLU A 694 14.26 -27.71 20.82
N ARG A 695 13.33 -28.34 21.56
CA ARG A 695 12.08 -27.69 21.97
C ARG A 695 12.31 -26.79 23.18
N PHE A 696 11.58 -25.70 23.26
CA PHE A 696 11.61 -24.78 24.39
C PHE A 696 10.22 -24.15 24.61
N GLU A 697 9.96 -23.64 25.81
CA GLU A 697 8.71 -22.92 26.08
C GLU A 697 8.90 -21.43 25.75
N ILE A 698 8.16 -20.92 24.75
CA ILE A 698 8.02 -19.47 24.54
C ILE A 698 7.14 -18.91 25.64
N ARG A 699 7.57 -17.77 26.14
CA ARG A 699 6.97 -17.02 27.23
C ARG A 699 6.06 -15.96 26.63
N PRO A 700 4.94 -15.60 27.27
CA PRO A 700 3.85 -14.85 26.65
C PRO A 700 4.17 -13.46 26.06
N ASP A 701 5.39 -12.91 26.19
CA ASP A 701 5.72 -11.52 25.81
C ASP A 701 6.80 -11.34 24.71
N VAL A 702 7.19 -12.40 23.97
CA VAL A 702 8.24 -12.27 22.94
C VAL A 702 7.75 -11.67 21.60
N TYR A 703 6.46 -11.33 21.48
CA TYR A 703 5.89 -10.84 20.22
C TYR A 703 6.23 -9.39 19.85
N ASN A 704 7.00 -8.68 20.67
CA ASN A 704 7.61 -7.43 20.24
C ASN A 704 9.08 -7.66 19.86
N PRO A 705 9.47 -7.49 18.58
CA PRO A 705 10.86 -7.38 18.20
C PRO A 705 11.40 -6.03 18.67
N LEU A 706 11.54 -5.87 19.99
CA LEU A 706 12.45 -4.88 20.54
C LEU A 706 13.84 -5.48 20.39
N ARG A 707 14.50 -5.17 19.27
CA ARG A 707 15.97 -5.20 19.18
C ARG A 707 16.52 -4.72 20.52
N GLY A 708 17.14 -5.60 21.32
CA GLY A 708 17.50 -5.37 22.72
C GLY A 708 17.81 -3.92 23.07
N ARG A 709 16.76 -3.14 23.36
CA ARG A 709 16.85 -1.68 23.47
C ARG A 709 17.50 -1.35 24.80
N HIS A 710 17.09 -2.08 25.82
CA HIS A 710 17.59 -1.96 27.17
C HIS A 710 18.87 -2.76 27.32
N LEU A 711 18.99 -3.93 26.67
CA LEU A 711 20.21 -4.75 26.66
C LEU A 711 21.43 -4.05 26.06
N GLN A 712 21.27 -3.08 25.15
CA GLN A 712 22.40 -2.27 24.67
C GLN A 712 23.11 -1.48 25.78
N GLN A 713 22.42 -1.26 26.92
CA GLN A 713 22.97 -0.62 28.11
C GLN A 713 23.69 -1.61 29.03
N PHE A 714 23.90 -2.86 28.60
CA PHE A 714 24.55 -3.90 29.39
C PHE A 714 25.58 -4.69 28.57
N ASP A 715 26.65 -5.13 29.25
CA ASP A 715 27.63 -6.07 28.74
C ASP A 715 27.37 -7.46 29.30
N ALA A 716 27.40 -8.48 28.43
CA ALA A 716 27.07 -9.85 28.79
C ALA A 716 28.33 -10.65 29.17
N ILE A 717 28.22 -11.42 30.26
CA ILE A 717 29.14 -12.50 30.62
C ILE A 717 28.36 -13.81 30.58
N GLU A 718 28.75 -14.69 29.66
CA GLU A 718 28.05 -15.94 29.41
C GLU A 718 28.30 -17.00 30.49
N ARG A 719 27.34 -17.90 30.63
CA ARG A 719 27.43 -19.12 31.47
C ARG A 719 27.64 -18.85 32.96
N LEU A 720 27.19 -17.71 33.45
CA LEU A 720 27.32 -17.31 34.84
C LEU A 720 25.99 -16.84 35.43
N SER A 721 25.90 -16.92 36.76
CA SER A 721 24.80 -16.41 37.57
C SER A 721 25.33 -15.77 38.84
N MET A 722 24.71 -14.68 39.30
CA MET A 722 25.03 -14.08 40.59
C MET A 722 24.64 -15.01 41.74
N ARG A 723 25.54 -15.20 42.71
CA ARG A 723 25.35 -16.13 43.84
C ARG A 723 24.29 -15.63 44.84
N ASN A 724 24.22 -14.31 45.06
CA ASN A 724 23.34 -13.67 46.04
C ASN A 724 22.57 -12.51 45.39
N PRO A 725 21.57 -12.79 44.56
CA PRO A 725 20.75 -11.73 43.97
C PRO A 725 19.87 -11.06 45.03
N LYS A 726 19.65 -9.75 44.87
CA LYS A 726 18.87 -8.94 45.82
C LYS A 726 17.38 -9.09 45.62
N ARG A 727 16.96 -9.19 44.37
CA ARG A 727 15.56 -9.42 44.02
C ARG A 727 15.46 -10.48 42.94
N GLN A 728 14.59 -11.43 43.18
CA GLN A 728 14.14 -12.38 42.17
C GLN A 728 12.87 -11.80 41.55
N VAL A 729 12.90 -11.59 40.24
CA VAL A 729 11.72 -11.27 39.45
C VAL A 729 11.26 -12.57 38.81
N GLU A 730 10.20 -13.13 39.39
CA GLU A 730 9.48 -14.28 38.85
C GLU A 730 8.55 -13.82 37.70
N ASN A 731 8.01 -14.75 36.92
CA ASN A 731 7.15 -14.53 35.73
C ASN A 731 7.86 -14.34 34.39
N LYS A 732 8.68 -15.32 34.04
CA LYS A 732 9.03 -15.65 32.66
C LYS A 732 9.31 -14.44 31.71
N VAL A 733 10.06 -13.42 32.16
CA VAL A 733 10.40 -12.20 31.38
C VAL A 733 11.52 -12.48 30.35
N SER A 734 11.73 -11.63 29.33
CA SER A 734 12.91 -11.74 28.44
C SER A 734 14.18 -11.16 29.10
N ALA A 735 15.35 -11.38 28.49
CA ALA A 735 16.58 -10.73 28.97
C ALA A 735 16.50 -9.19 28.85
N ASP A 736 15.75 -8.65 27.89
CA ASP A 736 15.55 -7.20 27.73
C ASP A 736 14.57 -6.63 28.75
N ASP A 737 13.51 -7.36 29.08
CA ASP A 737 12.60 -7.00 30.17
C ASP A 737 13.30 -7.06 31.54
N CYS A 738 14.21 -8.03 31.70
CA CYS A 738 15.06 -8.13 32.88
C CYS A 738 16.02 -6.93 32.99
N ALA A 739 16.58 -6.49 31.86
CA ALA A 739 17.37 -5.27 31.78
C ALA A 739 16.54 -4.03 32.11
N LEU A 740 15.31 -3.91 31.58
CA LEU A 740 14.37 -2.83 31.90
C LEU A 740 14.03 -2.81 33.39
N ALA A 741 13.72 -3.96 34.00
CA ALA A 741 13.44 -4.07 35.43
C ALA A 741 14.61 -3.56 36.30
N CYS A 742 15.85 -3.76 35.86
CA CYS A 742 17.04 -3.21 36.53
C CYS A 742 17.24 -1.71 36.31
N LEU A 743 16.73 -1.16 35.20
CA LEU A 743 16.77 0.28 34.92
C LEU A 743 15.67 1.02 35.71
N ASP A 744 14.51 0.40 35.88
CA ASP A 744 13.35 0.95 36.60
C ASP A 744 13.37 0.65 38.11
N GLU A 745 14.36 -0.10 38.61
CA GLU A 745 14.49 -0.41 40.04
C GLU A 745 14.76 0.85 40.87
N THR A 746 13.90 1.10 41.86
CA THR A 746 13.96 2.30 42.72
C THR A 746 14.32 2.00 44.17
N GLU A 747 14.18 0.75 44.64
CA GLU A 747 14.46 0.41 46.04
C GLU A 747 15.95 0.21 46.31
N PHE A 748 16.71 -0.22 45.30
CA PHE A 748 18.16 -0.39 45.39
C PHE A 748 18.87 -0.09 44.08
N LYS A 749 20.18 0.15 44.15
CA LYS A 749 20.99 0.49 42.97
C LYS A 749 21.35 -0.76 42.17
N CYS A 750 20.48 -1.20 41.27
CA CYS A 750 20.77 -2.36 40.42
C CYS A 750 21.99 -2.10 39.50
N GLN A 751 23.01 -2.95 39.54
CA GLN A 751 24.25 -2.86 38.74
C GLN A 751 24.39 -4.00 37.72
N SER A 752 23.81 -5.17 38.02
CA SER A 752 23.79 -6.29 37.09
C SER A 752 22.49 -7.08 37.19
N VAL A 753 22.17 -7.81 36.12
CA VAL A 753 21.10 -8.79 36.11
C VAL A 753 21.60 -10.15 35.69
N THR A 754 21.11 -11.21 36.30
CA THR A 754 21.27 -12.57 35.77
C THR A 754 19.96 -12.99 35.13
N TYR A 755 20.03 -13.45 33.88
CA TYR A 755 18.92 -14.10 33.22
C TYR A 755 19.27 -15.55 32.89
N CYS A 756 18.45 -16.48 33.38
CA CYS A 756 18.66 -17.92 33.20
C CYS A 756 17.70 -18.50 32.17
N TYR A 757 18.07 -18.63 30.90
CA TYR A 757 17.18 -19.01 29.79
C TYR A 757 16.36 -20.29 30.01
N ASP A 758 16.89 -21.26 30.75
CA ASP A 758 16.24 -22.53 31.08
C ASP A 758 15.12 -22.38 32.12
N LEU A 759 15.30 -21.50 33.10
CA LEU A 759 14.33 -21.19 34.15
C LEU A 759 13.48 -19.96 33.81
N GLY A 760 14.00 -19.14 32.89
CA GLY A 760 13.97 -17.69 32.84
C GLY A 760 13.32 -17.02 34.04
N VAL A 761 14.07 -17.12 35.10
CA VAL A 761 13.99 -16.25 36.23
C VAL A 761 14.97 -15.11 35.96
N CYS A 762 14.57 -13.89 36.29
CA CYS A 762 15.42 -12.73 36.28
C CYS A 762 15.87 -12.43 37.71
N TYR A 763 17.15 -12.19 37.89
CA TYR A 763 17.73 -11.87 39.18
C TYR A 763 18.42 -10.52 39.12
N LEU A 764 17.90 -9.54 39.85
CA LEU A 764 18.46 -8.19 39.96
C LEU A 764 19.49 -8.16 41.09
N SER A 765 20.65 -7.56 40.84
CA SER A 765 21.76 -7.51 41.79
C SER A 765 22.31 -6.09 41.96
N GLU A 766 22.64 -5.72 43.20
CA GLU A 766 23.35 -4.46 43.54
C GLU A 766 24.82 -4.48 43.10
N ASP A 767 25.38 -5.67 42.91
CA ASP A 767 26.79 -5.87 42.59
C ASP A 767 26.98 -6.22 41.11
N ALA A 768 28.16 -5.92 40.56
CA ALA A 768 28.65 -6.46 39.31
C ALA A 768 29.84 -7.41 39.59
N PRO A 769 30.11 -8.42 38.73
CA PRO A 769 31.32 -9.23 38.85
C PRO A 769 32.58 -8.37 38.69
N ASP A 770 33.35 -8.20 39.76
CA ASP A 770 34.67 -7.54 39.69
C ASP A 770 35.69 -8.46 39.00
N GLU A 771 36.67 -7.85 38.30
CA GLU A 771 37.85 -8.52 37.75
C GLU A 771 38.70 -9.13 38.89
N GLY A 772 38.30 -10.29 39.42
CA GLY A 772 39.21 -11.11 40.21
C GLY A 772 38.74 -11.93 41.40
N LYS A 773 37.43 -12.07 41.78
CA LYS A 773 36.87 -13.27 42.50
C LYS A 773 35.44 -13.14 43.12
N THR A 774 34.75 -14.30 43.11
CA THR A 774 33.95 -14.98 44.17
C THR A 774 32.43 -14.85 44.35
N ASN A 775 31.69 -13.97 43.67
CA ASN A 775 30.22 -13.89 43.85
C ASN A 775 29.39 -14.41 42.68
N THR A 776 29.96 -15.26 41.82
CA THR A 776 29.29 -15.88 40.68
C THR A 776 29.27 -17.41 40.78
N LEU A 777 28.32 -18.02 40.08
CA LEU A 777 28.12 -19.47 39.93
C LEU A 777 28.16 -19.80 38.43
N ASP A 778 28.95 -20.80 38.04
CA ASP A 778 28.89 -21.34 36.67
C ASP A 778 27.55 -22.04 36.45
N ARG A 779 26.82 -21.59 35.43
CA ARG A 779 25.50 -22.11 35.08
C ARG A 779 25.30 -22.01 33.58
N ALA A 780 25.36 -23.17 32.91
CA ALA A 780 25.47 -23.29 31.46
C ALA A 780 24.36 -22.61 30.63
N ARG A 781 23.21 -22.29 31.23
CA ARG A 781 22.05 -21.64 30.58
C ARG A 781 21.69 -20.29 31.23
N CYS A 782 22.64 -19.62 31.90
CA CYS A 782 22.45 -18.28 32.45
C CYS A 782 23.53 -17.32 31.97
N ASN A 783 23.15 -16.06 31.78
CA ASN A 783 24.09 -14.98 31.48
C ASN A 783 23.92 -13.86 32.52
N ILE A 784 25.04 -13.24 32.90
CA ILE A 784 25.07 -12.00 33.68
C ILE A 784 25.17 -10.83 32.70
N TYR A 785 24.36 -9.81 32.89
CA TYR A 785 24.37 -8.56 32.14
C TYR A 785 24.74 -7.43 33.09
N ILE A 786 25.81 -6.71 32.82
CA ILE A 786 26.36 -5.67 33.67
C ILE A 786 26.11 -4.32 33.02
N LYS A 787 25.62 -3.31 33.76
CA LYS A 787 25.40 -1.97 33.19
C LYS A 787 26.70 -1.42 32.59
N ASN A 788 26.66 -1.03 31.33
CA ASN A 788 27.76 -0.37 30.63
C ASN A 788 27.60 1.16 30.69
N GLU A 789 28.52 1.90 30.06
CA GLU A 789 28.53 3.37 30.08
C GLU A 789 27.28 4.00 29.45
N LEU A 790 26.62 3.30 28.51
CA LEU A 790 25.38 3.75 27.90
C LEU A 790 24.21 3.80 28.90
N ALA A 791 24.25 3.00 29.97
CA ALA A 791 23.22 2.97 31.01
C ALA A 791 23.06 4.29 31.77
N LYS A 792 24.05 5.20 31.67
CA LYS A 792 23.99 6.55 32.24
C LYS A 792 23.13 7.51 31.41
N TYR A 793 22.70 7.10 30.23
CA TYR A 793 22.02 7.91 29.24
C TYR A 793 20.66 7.32 28.90
N ARG A 794 19.69 8.22 28.70
CA ARG A 794 18.35 7.89 28.23
C ARG A 794 18.24 8.19 26.75
N GLN A 795 17.83 7.19 25.97
CA GLN A 795 17.46 7.38 24.58
C GLN A 795 16.13 8.16 24.49
N LEU A 796 16.11 9.27 23.76
CA LEU A 796 14.85 9.97 23.44
C LEU A 796 14.12 9.22 22.30
N GLN A 797 12.81 9.08 22.41
CA GLN A 797 12.02 8.39 21.37
C GLN A 797 11.89 9.28 20.12
N GLY A 798 12.25 8.72 18.96
CA GLY A 798 12.25 9.40 17.66
C GLY A 798 13.66 9.45 17.04
N THR A 799 13.74 9.79 15.75
CA THR A 799 15.00 10.14 15.10
C THR A 799 15.23 11.65 15.26
N SER A 800 16.34 12.04 15.86
CA SER A 800 16.76 13.44 15.88
C SER A 800 17.29 13.82 14.49
N ARG A 801 16.90 15.01 14.01
CA ARG A 801 17.41 15.56 12.76
C ARG A 801 18.52 16.53 13.12
N ILE A 802 19.75 16.20 12.75
CA ILE A 802 20.90 17.05 13.03
C ILE A 802 21.48 17.52 11.72
N TYR A 803 21.70 18.82 11.63
CA TYR A 803 22.50 19.40 10.57
C TYR A 803 23.98 19.36 10.99
N ILE A 804 24.80 18.64 10.22
CA ILE A 804 26.21 18.31 10.54
C ILE A 804 27.13 19.56 10.50
N THR A 805 26.68 20.68 9.93
CA THR A 805 27.44 21.92 9.82
C THR A 805 27.53 22.65 11.15
N GLY A 806 28.60 22.39 11.92
CA GLY A 806 28.97 23.14 13.12
C GLY A 806 29.26 22.29 14.36
N LYS A 807 28.80 21.03 14.40
CA LYS A 807 29.15 20.08 15.48
C LYS A 807 30.46 19.34 15.14
N LYS A 808 31.46 19.39 16.03
CA LYS A 808 32.73 18.67 15.82
C LYS A 808 32.52 17.15 16.01
N PRO A 809 32.77 16.31 15.00
CA PRO A 809 32.72 14.85 15.17
C PRO A 809 33.73 14.42 16.24
N SER A 810 33.31 13.60 17.21
CA SER A 810 34.23 13.06 18.23
C SER A 810 34.83 11.69 17.85
N GLY A 811 34.27 11.00 16.85
CA GLY A 811 34.85 9.77 16.29
C GLY A 811 33.82 8.87 15.59
N VAL A 812 34.31 7.97 14.73
CA VAL A 812 33.51 6.85 14.20
C VAL A 812 33.45 5.77 15.28
N VAL A 813 32.26 5.29 15.58
CA VAL A 813 32.00 4.26 16.60
C VAL A 813 31.39 3.01 15.95
N THR A 814 31.52 1.88 16.62
CA THR A 814 30.86 0.62 16.22
C THR A 814 29.62 0.33 17.05
N LYS A 815 29.49 0.96 18.23
CA LYS A 815 28.39 0.79 19.17
C LYS A 815 28.14 2.11 19.92
N PRO A 816 26.89 2.40 20.38
CA PRO A 816 26.56 3.65 21.07
C PRO A 816 27.23 3.85 22.44
N ASP A 817 27.60 2.79 23.15
CA ASP A 817 28.35 2.84 24.42
C ASP A 817 29.69 3.56 24.29
N GLN A 818 30.36 3.43 23.15
CA GLN A 818 31.61 4.15 22.86
C GLN A 818 31.39 5.68 22.85
N CYS A 819 30.23 6.14 22.36
CA CYS A 819 29.86 7.55 22.44
C CYS A 819 29.61 7.99 23.88
N ALA A 820 28.96 7.16 24.68
CA ALA A 820 28.75 7.42 26.10
C ALA A 820 30.08 7.56 26.84
N THR A 821 31.05 6.66 26.60
CA THR A 821 32.41 6.78 27.16
C THR A 821 33.10 8.08 26.78
N LEU A 822 33.00 8.50 25.50
CA LEU A 822 33.59 9.76 25.04
C LEU A 822 32.93 10.98 25.71
N CYS A 823 31.61 10.92 25.93
CA CYS A 823 30.88 11.96 26.62
C CYS A 823 31.26 12.02 28.11
N ASP A 824 31.38 10.87 28.78
CA ASP A 824 31.83 10.75 30.17
C ASP A 824 33.24 11.32 30.39
N GLN A 825 34.18 10.99 29.51
CA GLN A 825 35.56 11.51 29.58
C GLN A 825 35.62 13.03 29.48
N ARG A 826 34.74 13.65 28.68
CA ARG A 826 34.66 15.11 28.53
C ARG A 826 33.86 15.82 29.63
N GLN A 827 33.16 15.08 30.48
CA GLN A 827 32.50 15.68 31.64
C GLN A 827 33.51 16.09 32.73
N GLN A 828 34.60 15.35 32.88
CA GLN A 828 35.55 15.49 33.99
C GLN A 828 36.64 16.56 33.80
N SER A 829 36.69 17.25 32.64
CA SER A 829 37.73 18.24 32.31
C SER A 829 37.49 19.66 32.84
N THR A 830 36.50 19.87 33.72
CA THR A 830 36.12 21.21 34.19
C THR A 830 37.03 21.83 35.26
N GLU A 831 38.13 21.18 35.64
CA GLU A 831 39.13 21.79 36.52
C GLU A 831 40.45 22.08 35.78
N SER A 832 40.75 23.37 35.67
CA SER A 832 42.09 23.96 35.43
C SER A 832 42.71 23.89 34.02
N ASN A 833 42.23 24.72 33.09
CA ASN A 833 43.05 25.75 32.42
C ASN A 833 42.25 26.48 31.33
N SER A 834 42.28 27.80 31.38
CA SER A 834 41.46 28.74 30.61
C SER A 834 41.92 28.94 29.16
N ASN A 835 42.02 27.89 28.33
CA ASN A 835 42.29 28.09 26.90
C ASN A 835 41.90 26.94 25.94
N SER A 836 40.83 26.21 26.24
CA SER A 836 40.19 25.32 25.27
C SER A 836 38.67 25.37 25.37
N THR A 837 38.00 25.17 24.24
CA THR A 837 36.54 25.03 24.08
C THR A 837 36.02 23.76 24.76
N ASP A 838 36.19 23.67 26.08
CA ASP A 838 35.89 22.51 26.90
C ASP A 838 34.48 22.66 27.47
N PHE A 839 33.54 21.85 26.98
CA PHE A 839 32.16 21.84 27.43
C PHE A 839 31.87 20.51 28.13
N GLY A 840 31.19 20.56 29.28
CA GLY A 840 30.72 19.36 29.96
C GLY A 840 29.64 18.67 29.13
N CYS A 841 29.91 17.46 28.66
CA CYS A 841 29.00 16.71 27.81
C CYS A 841 27.78 16.19 28.60
N ARG A 842 26.57 16.49 28.11
CA ARG A 842 25.28 16.08 28.72
C ARG A 842 24.46 15.17 27.82
N SER A 843 24.67 15.25 26.52
CA SER A 843 24.03 14.36 25.55
C SER A 843 24.95 14.08 24.37
N PHE A 844 24.56 13.11 23.55
CA PHE A 844 25.23 12.81 22.30
C PHE A 844 24.25 12.23 21.29
N ASP A 845 24.64 12.33 20.03
CA ASP A 845 23.90 11.80 18.89
C ASP A 845 24.75 10.80 18.12
N VAL A 846 24.12 9.67 17.77
CA VAL A 846 24.72 8.63 16.91
C VAL A 846 24.03 8.68 15.56
N CYS A 847 24.76 9.10 14.53
CA CYS A 847 24.23 9.23 13.17
C CYS A 847 24.84 8.17 12.24
N SER A 848 24.03 7.66 11.30
CA SER A 848 24.55 6.79 10.24
C SER A 848 25.02 7.62 9.06
N VAL A 849 26.33 7.63 8.79
CA VAL A 849 26.95 8.37 7.67
C VAL A 849 27.75 7.38 6.84
N GLU A 850 27.36 7.16 5.57
CA GLU A 850 28.05 6.27 4.62
C GLU A 850 28.29 4.84 5.16
N GLY A 851 27.33 4.29 5.90
CA GLY A 851 27.42 2.93 6.47
C GLY A 851 28.28 2.81 7.74
N LYS A 852 28.79 3.93 8.27
CA LYS A 852 29.51 3.99 9.56
C LYS A 852 28.71 4.80 10.58
N GLN A 853 28.78 4.42 11.86
CA GLN A 853 28.16 5.20 12.94
C GLN A 853 29.11 6.31 13.37
N GLN A 854 28.64 7.55 13.35
CA GLN A 854 29.41 8.74 13.70
C GLN A 854 28.85 9.38 14.97
N CYS A 855 29.75 9.75 15.89
CA CYS A 855 29.41 10.32 17.19
C CYS A 855 29.49 11.85 17.22
N TYR A 856 28.44 12.50 17.74
CA TYR A 856 28.40 13.94 18.02
C TYR A 856 28.08 14.17 19.49
N LEU A 857 28.91 14.94 20.19
CA LEU A 857 28.74 15.23 21.62
C LEU A 857 28.14 16.63 21.80
N ASP A 858 27.29 16.80 22.80
CA ASP A 858 26.61 18.07 23.09
C ASP A 858 26.69 18.46 24.58
N SER A 859 26.77 19.76 24.84
CA SER A 859 26.76 20.34 26.19
C SER A 859 25.37 20.42 26.78
N GLY A 860 24.33 20.42 25.94
CA GLY A 860 22.93 20.47 26.34
C GLY A 860 22.25 19.10 26.39
N HIS A 861 21.05 19.05 26.98
CA HIS A 861 20.20 17.87 27.04
C HIS A 861 19.27 17.71 25.81
N LEU A 862 19.17 18.74 24.96
CA LEU A 862 18.30 18.82 23.78
C LEU A 862 19.09 19.23 22.53
N THR A 863 18.56 18.90 21.35
CA THR A 863 19.10 19.35 20.06
C THR A 863 18.42 20.64 19.61
N ASP A 864 19.17 21.74 19.47
CA ASP A 864 18.65 23.00 18.91
C ASP A 864 18.25 22.83 17.43
N ASP A 865 16.95 22.83 17.14
CA ASP A 865 16.37 22.65 15.80
C ASP A 865 16.32 23.96 14.97
N THR A 866 17.05 25.01 15.36
CA THR A 866 16.91 26.35 14.78
C THR A 866 18.15 26.83 14.00
N GLY A 867 18.12 26.68 12.66
CA GLY A 867 18.85 27.58 11.74
C GLY A 867 19.75 26.98 10.64
N ILE A 868 19.21 26.96 9.40
CA ILE A 868 19.87 27.15 8.08
C ILE A 868 20.64 25.97 7.39
N THR A 869 20.04 25.52 6.27
CA THR A 869 20.49 24.79 5.04
C THR A 869 21.72 23.85 5.05
N GLY A 870 21.49 22.52 4.94
CA GLY A 870 22.52 21.49 4.67
C GLY A 870 22.02 20.03 4.66
N ASN A 871 22.86 19.07 4.25
CA ASN A 871 22.52 17.65 3.96
C ASN A 871 22.09 16.84 5.21
N ARG A 872 21.08 15.97 5.06
CA ARG A 872 20.33 15.31 6.16
C ARG A 872 20.88 13.92 6.52
N SER A 873 20.99 13.60 7.82
CA SER A 873 21.24 12.24 8.33
C SER A 873 20.29 11.91 9.49
N GLU A 874 19.75 10.68 9.51
CA GLU A 874 18.97 10.16 10.65
C GLU A 874 19.89 9.82 11.82
N CYS A 875 19.60 10.38 13.00
CA CYS A 875 20.40 10.22 14.21
C CYS A 875 19.55 9.73 15.38
N THR A 876 20.20 9.02 16.31
CA THR A 876 19.61 8.63 17.60
C THR A 876 20.21 9.46 18.72
N HIS A 877 19.37 10.15 19.48
CA HIS A 877 19.80 11.03 20.58
C HIS A 877 19.78 10.33 21.95
N TYR A 878 20.85 10.51 22.71
CA TYR A 878 21.03 9.98 24.05
C TYR A 878 21.39 11.13 25.01
N SER A 879 20.59 11.31 26.06
CA SER A 879 20.75 12.41 27.00
C SER A 879 20.85 11.89 28.43
N ARG A 880 21.70 12.49 29.26
CA ARG A 880 21.80 12.15 30.68
C ARG A 880 20.55 12.55 31.44
N SER A 881 20.41 12.01 32.66
CA SER A 881 19.37 12.45 33.59
C SER A 881 19.48 13.94 33.88
N PHE A 882 18.34 14.64 33.92
CA PHE A 882 18.27 16.07 34.27
C PHE A 882 18.64 16.34 35.73
N VAL A 883 18.65 15.31 36.60
CA VAL A 883 19.04 15.44 38.01
C VAL A 883 20.50 15.90 38.15
N VAL A 884 21.37 15.59 37.17
CA VAL A 884 22.79 16.00 37.19
C VAL A 884 22.98 17.52 37.14
N ASP A 885 21.97 18.25 36.70
CA ASP A 885 21.98 19.72 36.67
C ASP A 885 21.58 20.35 38.01
N PHE A 886 21.37 19.54 39.05
CA PHE A 886 20.97 19.97 40.37
C PHE A 886 21.93 19.47 41.45
N VAL A 887 21.97 20.20 42.57
CA VAL A 887 22.68 19.79 43.79
C VAL A 887 21.70 19.67 44.94
N ARG A 888 21.76 18.55 45.64
CA ARG A 888 20.98 18.36 46.86
C ARG A 888 21.45 19.37 47.91
N SER A 889 20.52 20.21 48.37
CA SER A 889 20.81 21.32 49.27
C SER A 889 20.39 21.00 50.70
N THR A 890 19.15 20.55 50.91
CA THR A 890 18.59 20.26 52.23
C THR A 890 17.55 19.14 52.15
N THR A 891 17.26 18.47 53.26
CA THR A 891 16.20 17.46 53.35
C THR A 891 15.17 17.94 54.37
N LEU A 892 13.88 17.95 54.00
CA LEU A 892 12.77 18.27 54.89
C LEU A 892 12.06 17.00 55.34
N THR A 893 11.50 17.04 56.55
CA THR A 893 10.64 15.97 57.07
C THR A 893 9.21 16.50 57.11
N ASP A 894 8.29 15.76 56.49
CA ASP A 894 6.87 16.09 56.34
C ASP A 894 6.62 17.53 55.86
N PRO A 895 7.19 17.94 54.72
CA PRO A 895 7.07 19.31 54.24
C PRO A 895 5.63 19.69 53.88
N LEU A 896 5.20 20.88 54.28
CA LEU A 896 3.94 21.48 53.84
C LEU A 896 4.18 22.35 52.60
N PHE A 897 3.87 21.81 51.42
CA PHE A 897 4.02 22.52 50.15
C PHE A 897 2.86 23.51 49.93
N GLN A 898 2.89 24.66 50.61
CA GLN A 898 2.00 25.80 50.33
C GLN A 898 2.60 26.67 49.21
N ASP A 899 1.76 27.12 48.28
CA ASP A 899 2.13 27.99 47.15
C ASP A 899 3.17 27.44 46.15
N LEU A 900 3.51 26.15 46.24
CA LEU A 900 4.36 25.45 45.28
C LEU A 900 3.53 24.66 44.27
N LYS A 901 4.09 24.41 43.08
CA LYS A 901 3.46 23.53 42.08
C LYS A 901 3.77 22.07 42.42
N LEU A 902 2.76 21.34 42.91
CA LEU A 902 2.86 19.95 43.34
C LEU A 902 2.42 18.98 42.24
N PHE A 903 3.19 17.91 42.06
CA PHE A 903 2.93 16.81 41.13
C PHE A 903 3.18 15.47 41.85
N GLY A 904 2.25 14.53 41.79
CA GLY A 904 2.40 13.21 42.40
C GLY A 904 2.87 12.14 41.41
N GLY A 905 3.48 11.07 41.92
CA GLY A 905 3.82 9.87 41.14
C GLY A 905 4.87 10.10 40.04
N LEU A 906 5.78 11.07 40.22
CA LEU A 906 6.88 11.32 39.30
C LEU A 906 8.17 10.64 39.78
N THR A 907 9.06 10.34 38.83
CA THR A 907 10.46 10.04 39.16
C THR A 907 11.23 11.35 39.37
N GLU A 908 12.33 11.30 40.12
CA GLU A 908 13.18 12.47 40.39
C GLU A 908 13.64 13.15 39.08
N ASP A 909 14.02 12.34 38.08
CA ASP A 909 14.41 12.82 36.74
C ASP A 909 13.28 13.56 36.00
N ARG A 910 12.04 13.06 36.08
CA ARG A 910 10.89 13.76 35.49
C ARG A 910 10.58 15.06 36.24
N CYS A 911 10.76 15.08 37.56
CA CYS A 911 10.62 16.28 38.37
C CYS A 911 11.68 17.33 37.98
N ALA A 912 12.95 16.92 37.86
CA ALA A 912 14.05 17.74 37.39
C ALA A 912 13.79 18.30 35.99
N ARG A 913 13.38 17.45 35.05
CA ARG A 913 13.05 17.83 33.67
C ARG A 913 11.93 18.87 33.62
N LYS A 914 10.86 18.68 34.40
CA LYS A 914 9.78 19.67 34.49
C LYS A 914 10.31 21.01 34.99
N CYS A 915 11.11 21.00 36.06
CA CYS A 915 11.75 22.21 36.55
C CYS A 915 12.61 22.89 35.47
N THR A 916 13.40 22.14 34.70
CA THR A 916 14.30 22.73 33.70
C THR A 916 13.63 23.18 32.40
N GLU A 917 12.66 22.41 31.88
CA GLU A 917 12.03 22.62 30.57
C GLU A 917 10.71 23.38 30.67
N GLU A 918 9.79 22.94 31.53
CA GLU A 918 8.43 23.48 31.60
C GLU A 918 8.41 24.83 32.34
N PHE A 919 9.17 24.92 33.43
CA PHE A 919 9.31 26.15 34.20
C PHE A 919 10.51 27.00 33.76
N GLY A 920 11.37 26.49 32.87
CA GLY A 920 12.46 27.25 32.27
C GLY A 920 13.29 28.01 33.29
N LEU A 921 13.59 29.28 33.04
CA LEU A 921 14.38 30.14 33.94
C LEU A 921 13.68 30.42 35.28
N ASP A 922 12.36 30.23 35.36
CA ASP A 922 11.58 30.50 36.57
C ASP A 922 11.81 29.46 37.66
N CYS A 923 12.30 28.26 37.31
CA CYS A 923 12.60 27.24 38.31
C CYS A 923 13.96 27.44 38.99
N GLN A 924 13.93 27.63 40.31
CA GLN A 924 15.13 27.68 41.17
C GLN A 924 15.58 26.29 41.64
N GLY A 925 14.67 25.34 41.70
CA GLY A 925 14.89 24.00 42.23
C GLY A 925 13.57 23.28 42.49
N TYR A 926 13.64 22.05 42.98
CA TYR A 926 12.46 21.25 43.30
C TYR A 926 12.65 20.44 44.58
N TYR A 927 11.55 20.08 45.23
CA TYR A 927 11.50 19.11 46.31
C TYR A 927 11.04 17.77 45.78
N PHE A 928 11.70 16.68 46.17
CA PHE A 928 11.34 15.33 45.76
C PHE A 928 11.24 14.37 46.95
N CYS A 929 10.10 13.71 47.09
CA CYS A 929 9.83 12.74 48.14
C CYS A 929 9.93 11.32 47.59
N ASN A 930 11.06 10.64 47.82
CA ASN A 930 11.35 9.35 47.17
C ASN A 930 10.31 8.25 47.49
N ALA A 931 9.71 8.28 48.69
CA ALA A 931 8.74 7.26 49.10
C ALA A 931 7.36 7.39 48.43
N THR A 932 6.99 8.58 47.96
CA THR A 932 5.66 8.85 47.37
C THR A 932 5.73 9.28 45.90
N GLY A 933 6.92 9.67 45.42
CA GLY A 933 7.09 10.27 44.09
C GLY A 933 6.54 11.70 44.00
N ASP A 934 6.28 12.35 45.14
CA ASP A 934 5.81 13.73 45.17
C ASP A 934 6.92 14.70 44.79
N CYS A 935 6.59 15.61 43.88
CA CYS A 935 7.48 16.60 43.26
C CYS A 935 6.88 17.99 43.44
N ALA A 936 7.57 18.89 44.14
CA ALA A 936 7.13 20.28 44.32
C ALA A 936 8.16 21.26 43.72
N ILE A 937 7.75 22.07 42.74
CA ILE A 937 8.64 22.97 42.01
C ILE A 937 8.68 24.35 42.65
N LEU A 938 9.89 24.83 42.98
CA LEU A 938 10.15 26.16 43.53
C LEU A 938 10.44 27.16 42.41
N THR A 939 9.53 28.11 42.21
CA THR A 939 9.67 29.17 41.20
C THR A 939 10.16 30.49 41.79
N LEU A 940 10.59 31.43 40.94
CA LEU A 940 11.02 32.79 41.31
C LEU A 940 9.94 33.59 42.08
N ASP A 941 8.66 33.28 41.88
CA ASP A 941 7.52 34.00 42.47
C ASP A 941 7.05 33.43 43.82
N ALA A 942 7.62 32.30 44.26
CA ALA A 942 7.26 31.68 45.54
C ALA A 942 7.69 32.58 46.72
N LYS A 943 6.72 32.98 47.55
CA LYS A 943 6.94 33.96 48.63
C LYS A 943 7.60 33.37 49.89
N THR A 944 7.57 32.04 50.07
CA THR A 944 8.12 31.35 51.26
C THR A 944 8.56 29.91 50.93
N PRO A 945 9.76 29.47 51.37
CA PRO A 945 10.15 28.06 51.33
C PRO A 945 9.29 27.20 52.27
N PRO A 946 8.99 25.93 51.94
CA PRO A 946 8.24 25.02 52.80
C PRO A 946 9.01 24.72 54.10
N GLU A 947 8.29 24.67 55.22
CA GLU A 947 8.80 24.32 56.55
C GLU A 947 8.60 22.82 56.84
N SER A 948 9.45 22.26 57.71
CA SER A 948 9.30 20.87 58.19
C SER A 948 8.07 20.75 59.12
N GLY A 949 7.20 19.77 58.85
CA GLY A 949 6.05 19.43 59.68
C GLY A 949 6.34 18.37 60.74
N SER A 950 5.33 18.01 61.55
CA SER A 950 5.40 16.94 62.56
C SER A 950 4.51 15.74 62.20
N GLY A 951 4.74 15.12 61.04
CA GLY A 951 3.85 14.13 60.42
C GLY A 951 4.41 12.70 60.34
N THR A 952 4.15 12.03 59.22
CA THR A 952 4.33 10.60 58.94
C THR A 952 5.80 10.14 58.83
N GLY A 953 6.76 11.06 58.96
CA GLY A 953 8.19 10.79 58.78
C GLY A 953 8.63 10.78 57.31
N LEU A 954 7.84 11.33 56.40
CA LEU A 954 8.15 11.41 54.97
C LEU A 954 9.32 12.38 54.75
N LYS A 955 10.41 11.90 54.16
CA LYS A 955 11.59 12.73 53.85
C LYS A 955 11.56 13.17 52.40
N CYS A 956 11.72 14.46 52.17
CA CYS A 956 11.78 15.04 50.84
C CYS A 956 13.04 15.90 50.69
N ASP A 957 13.80 15.66 49.63
CA ASP A 957 15.03 16.36 49.34
C ASP A 957 14.77 17.61 48.51
N TYR A 958 15.35 18.75 48.89
CA TYR A 958 15.42 19.95 48.08
C TYR A 958 16.66 19.91 47.19
N LEU A 959 16.42 19.99 45.89
CA LEU A 959 17.44 20.01 44.84
C LEU A 959 17.48 21.39 44.20
N LYS A 960 18.60 22.09 44.42
CA LYS A 960 18.85 23.43 43.89
C LYS A 960 19.47 23.31 42.49
N ARG A 961 18.98 24.12 41.55
CA ARG A 961 19.48 24.12 40.18
C ARG A 961 20.88 24.73 40.06
N LEU A 962 21.74 24.09 39.26
CA LEU A 962 23.09 24.55 38.93
C LEU A 962 23.26 24.91 37.45
N TYR A 963 22.56 24.23 36.54
CA TYR A 963 22.72 24.41 35.09
C TYR A 963 21.38 24.52 34.36
N ASN A 964 21.42 25.16 33.19
CA ASN A 964 20.34 25.25 32.20
C ASN A 964 20.39 24.05 31.24
N PRO A 965 19.31 23.77 30.48
CA PRO A 965 19.27 22.63 29.56
C PRO A 965 20.30 22.70 28.43
N ASP A 966 20.81 23.90 28.13
CA ASP A 966 21.90 24.15 27.17
C ASP A 966 23.31 23.90 27.75
N GLY A 967 23.39 23.56 29.03
CA GLY A 967 24.61 23.32 29.79
C GLY A 967 25.26 24.58 30.39
N THR A 968 24.67 25.77 30.21
CA THR A 968 25.16 27.01 30.83
C THR A 968 24.88 27.02 32.34
N LYS A 969 25.73 27.71 33.13
CA LYS A 969 25.49 27.85 34.58
C LYS A 969 24.21 28.64 34.83
N TYR A 970 23.31 28.09 35.63
CA TYR A 970 22.09 28.76 36.05
C TYR A 970 22.44 29.96 36.93
N GLN A 971 22.03 31.15 36.50
CA GLN A 971 22.12 32.39 37.28
C GLN A 971 20.71 32.91 37.53
N THR A 972 20.40 33.23 38.77
CA THR A 972 19.15 33.91 39.15
C THR A 972 19.27 35.39 38.77
N THR A 973 19.01 35.74 37.51
CA THR A 973 18.90 37.15 37.09
C THR A 973 17.46 37.62 37.22
N LYS A 974 17.17 38.53 38.16
CA LYS A 974 16.00 39.42 37.99
C LYS A 974 16.23 40.22 36.71
N PRO A 975 15.26 40.34 35.79
CA PRO A 975 15.45 41.06 34.53
C PRO A 975 15.81 42.52 34.83
N GLN A 976 17.01 42.92 34.42
CA GLN A 976 17.41 44.33 34.39
C GLN A 976 16.76 44.97 33.16
N THR A 977 15.80 45.86 33.40
CA THR A 977 15.46 46.95 32.47
C THR A 977 16.73 47.71 32.10
N GLY A 978 16.85 48.02 30.81
CA GLY A 978 18.05 48.55 30.18
C GLY A 978 18.74 49.73 30.89
N GLU A 979 20.05 49.56 30.98
CA GLU A 979 21.11 50.54 30.71
C GLU A 979 21.19 51.81 31.58
N ASP A 980 22.13 51.81 32.54
CA ASP A 980 23.20 52.80 32.45
C ASP A 980 24.50 52.32 33.12
N SER A 981 25.61 52.57 32.42
CA SER A 981 26.96 52.18 32.81
C SER A 981 27.51 53.09 33.89
N ARG A 982 28.08 52.53 34.98
CA ARG A 982 29.30 53.05 35.65
C ARG A 982 29.78 52.16 36.80
N VAL A 983 30.95 51.55 36.56
CA VAL A 983 32.14 51.42 37.42
C VAL A 983 31.90 51.35 38.94
N GLY A 984 32.21 50.18 39.50
CA GLY A 984 32.11 49.92 40.94
C GLY A 984 33.21 50.57 41.78
N LEU A 985 32.94 50.73 43.07
CA LEU A 985 33.88 50.38 44.14
C LEU A 985 33.15 50.23 45.49
N THR A 986 33.77 49.38 46.29
CA THR A 986 33.39 48.79 47.56
C THR A 986 33.21 49.75 48.74
N THR A 987 32.21 49.42 49.57
CA THR A 987 32.11 49.62 51.04
C THR A 987 32.75 50.87 51.63
N GLY A 988 31.95 51.95 51.66
CA GLY A 988 32.27 53.15 52.43
C GLY A 988 31.27 54.29 52.26
N ALA A 989 29.95 54.04 52.33
CA ALA A 989 28.96 55.13 52.42
C ALA A 989 27.57 54.66 52.91
N ALA A 990 27.49 53.94 54.03
CA ALA A 990 26.22 53.72 54.74
C ALA A 990 25.73 54.95 55.55
N ALA A 991 26.19 56.17 55.24
CA ALA A 991 25.87 57.36 56.06
C ALA A 991 25.64 58.68 55.29
N ALA A 992 25.50 58.68 53.95
CA ALA A 992 25.37 59.94 53.19
C ALA A 992 24.21 60.05 52.19
N VAL A 993 23.41 59.00 51.94
CA VAL A 993 22.32 59.06 50.93
C VAL A 993 20.91 58.94 51.51
N PHE A 994 20.78 58.59 52.80
CA PHE A 994 19.53 58.83 53.55
C PHE A 994 19.25 60.32 53.80
N VAL A 995 20.19 61.21 53.48
CA VAL A 995 20.01 62.67 53.62
C VAL A 995 19.61 63.34 52.29
N THR A 996 19.76 62.70 51.12
CA THR A 996 19.46 63.37 49.83
C THR A 996 18.14 62.95 49.20
N THR A 997 17.65 61.73 49.43
CA THR A 997 16.32 61.30 48.94
C THR A 997 15.17 61.77 49.84
N SER A 998 15.43 62.05 51.12
CA SER A 998 14.47 62.72 52.00
C SER A 998 14.33 64.21 51.72
N VAL A 999 15.34 64.88 51.14
CA VAL A 999 15.29 66.33 50.83
C VAL A 999 14.55 66.60 49.52
N ILE A 1000 14.68 65.75 48.50
CA ILE A 1000 13.98 65.96 47.22
C ILE A 1000 12.48 65.62 47.33
N GLY A 1001 12.13 64.62 48.14
CA GLY A 1001 10.73 64.33 48.49
C GLY A 1001 10.07 65.41 49.35
N LEU A 1002 10.82 66.01 50.30
CA LEU A 1002 10.35 67.17 51.08
C LEU A 1002 10.22 68.42 50.21
N VAL A 1003 11.14 68.67 49.27
CA VAL A 1003 11.09 69.84 48.39
C VAL A 1003 9.94 69.73 47.38
N LEU A 1004 9.72 68.55 46.79
CA LEU A 1004 8.58 68.34 45.87
C LEU A 1004 7.23 68.33 46.60
N GLY A 1005 7.19 67.79 47.83
CA GLY A 1005 6.02 67.87 48.71
C GLY A 1005 5.71 69.30 49.16
N ILE A 1006 6.72 70.09 49.53
CA ILE A 1006 6.57 71.51 49.91
C ILE A 1006 6.19 72.37 48.70
N VAL A 1007 6.71 72.10 47.50
CA VAL A 1007 6.34 72.84 46.28
C VAL A 1007 4.91 72.56 45.86
N MET A 1008 4.42 71.31 45.98
CA MET A 1008 2.99 71.01 45.80
C MET A 1008 2.12 71.64 46.90
N LEU A 1009 2.56 71.61 48.17
CA LEU A 1009 1.81 72.20 49.27
C LEU A 1009 1.75 73.74 49.16
N MET A 1010 2.83 74.38 48.70
CA MET A 1010 2.90 75.82 48.43
C MET A 1010 2.07 76.22 47.20
N ALA A 1011 1.99 75.39 46.16
CA ALA A 1011 1.09 75.62 45.02
C ALA A 1011 -0.39 75.53 45.44
N VAL A 1012 -0.72 74.59 46.33
CA VAL A 1012 -2.08 74.45 46.90
C VAL A 1012 -2.40 75.61 47.86
N LEU A 1013 -1.44 76.05 48.68
CA LEU A 1013 -1.61 77.17 49.63
C LEU A 1013 -1.50 78.57 48.99
N HIS A 1014 -0.98 78.69 47.75
CA HIS A 1014 -1.00 79.95 46.99
C HIS A 1014 -2.28 80.13 46.14
N SER A 1015 -3.03 79.05 45.90
CA SER A 1015 -4.33 79.11 45.20
C SER A 1015 -5.52 79.45 46.10
N ARG A 1016 -5.31 79.52 47.42
CA ARG A 1016 -6.31 79.94 48.39
C ARG A 1016 -5.74 81.03 49.28
N GLY A 1017 -6.15 82.26 49.03
CA GLY A 1017 -5.86 83.40 49.91
C GLY A 1017 -6.19 83.07 51.36
N ASN A 1018 -5.16 83.21 52.20
CA ASN A 1018 -5.11 83.59 53.63
C ASN A 1018 -6.41 84.09 54.29
N PRO A 1019 -6.49 84.18 55.65
CA PRO A 1019 -5.49 83.80 56.68
C PRO A 1019 -6.16 82.92 57.79
N ILE A 1020 -5.43 82.34 58.75
CA ILE A 1020 -5.27 82.93 60.10
C ILE A 1020 -4.23 82.12 60.88
N TRP A 1021 -3.16 82.82 61.23
CA TRP A 1021 -2.23 82.56 62.32
C TRP A 1021 -2.78 83.16 63.63
N ARG A 1022 -2.48 82.51 64.77
CA ARG A 1022 -2.21 83.03 66.15
C ARG A 1022 -1.85 81.80 66.98
N ASP A 1023 -0.84 81.69 67.84
CA ASP A 1023 0.11 82.53 68.57
C ASP A 1023 1.11 81.50 69.20
N THR A 1024 2.39 81.68 69.54
CA THR A 1024 3.40 82.74 69.37
C THR A 1024 4.77 82.23 69.85
N LYS A 1025 5.82 82.94 69.40
CA LYS A 1025 7.14 83.15 70.03
C LYS A 1025 8.24 82.09 69.84
N ALA A 1026 9.06 82.31 68.81
CA ALA A 1026 10.38 82.99 68.89
C ALA A 1026 11.10 82.90 70.26
N PHE A 1027 12.41 82.66 70.40
CA PHE A 1027 13.53 82.94 69.49
C PHE A 1027 14.82 82.38 70.16
N PHE A 1028 15.68 81.73 69.37
CA PHE A 1028 17.17 81.85 69.36
C PHE A 1028 18.03 81.49 70.59
N THR A 1029 19.09 80.69 70.37
CA THR A 1029 20.47 81.22 70.17
C THR A 1029 21.52 80.12 69.90
N ARG A 1030 22.43 80.45 68.96
CA ARG A 1030 23.80 79.91 68.71
C ARG A 1030 23.90 78.44 68.27
N ARG A 1031 24.61 78.07 67.21
CA ARG A 1031 25.66 78.72 66.41
C ARG A 1031 25.67 78.09 65.01
#